data_AF-A0A975QSB1-F1
#
_entry.id   AF-A0A975QSB1-F1
#
_cell.length_a   1.000
_cell.length_b   1.000
_cell.length_c   1.000
_cell.angle_alpha   90.00
_cell.angle_beta   90.00
_cell.angle_gamma   90.00
#
_symmetry.space_group_name_H-M   'P 1'
#
loop_
_entity.id
_entity.type
_entity.pdbx_description
1 polymer ?
#
loop_
_entity_poly.entity_id
_entity_poly.type
_entity_poly.pdbx_seq_one_letter_code
_entity_poly.pdbx_strand_id
1 'polypeptide(L)'
;MSKNGLIRLIFIFILLVGNIIAIYFIRTTDHKTYYVIALVIILSALYFLNEDEVKKNQNRIFWLEDKLSQMNQITYQAKRAGEISLNEFPVGVFIFDDFYEIKWSNNFVLKLFGSSMIGKKLNSLSEEIIRNVEESNSNFIIEIGNKTISFEYNQEFSVLYFFDITENVNLNKRYLSKRLTLGYLALDNLDETLANLDVQERTTIQGKYFSKVGEWADEYDIYLKALSSEKFQLLMDYSQLKDIIEDDFSILSEIRRISNENHYQITGSLGIACWDENYVELGDRVNEALDIAFDRGGDQAVVNIQGQPIRYFGGVSETVEKRSRVKARMVSGQLLELINQSENVLVMSHIQPDHDALGAMVGIIKLAEYLGKEIKVVIDGDNIDVAVEKLLSRLLEEDERMNNIFVSKDQAKQSITTDTLIVIVDTNNPAIIYSSELLNNNCKRVIIDHHRRGKDMIERAELIYIEPYASSSVELIVELMQFYESELNISSTEATLMYIGIVVDTNNFSYRTGSRTFDAASFLRLYGANLTKVKMYLREDYNDYMTQSRLLSDAEVYLRRFGLIVTDEILSRVSLAKLSDRLLMIDNIDASFVIGKLSEDVVGITARSFGDVNVQVLMEKFNGGGHLHSAAAQIEMQVDECYEALRDLLDELGEGD
;
A
#
# COMPACT_ATOMS: atom_id res chain seq x y z
N MET A 1 -20.51 -26.75 -74.96
CA MET A 1 -21.25 -28.02 -75.12
C MET A 1 -20.28 -29.17 -74.85
N SER A 2 -20.64 -30.12 -73.96
CA SER A 2 -19.82 -31.33 -73.76
C SER A 2 -19.74 -32.14 -75.06
N LYS A 3 -18.66 -32.91 -75.26
CA LYS A 3 -18.52 -33.81 -76.44
C LYS A 3 -19.80 -34.64 -76.67
N ASN A 4 -20.45 -35.09 -75.59
CA ASN A 4 -21.69 -35.86 -75.65
C ASN A 4 -22.91 -35.03 -76.07
N GLY A 5 -22.95 -33.73 -75.76
CA GLY A 5 -23.99 -32.81 -76.24
C GLY A 5 -23.89 -32.55 -77.74
N LEU A 6 -22.67 -32.45 -78.27
CA LEU A 6 -22.42 -32.33 -79.72
C LEU A 6 -22.83 -33.62 -80.46
N ILE A 7 -22.50 -34.79 -79.91
CA ILE A 7 -22.90 -36.09 -80.46
C ILE A 7 -24.41 -36.24 -80.46
N ARG A 8 -25.11 -35.85 -79.38
CA ARG A 8 -26.60 -35.84 -79.35
C ARG A 8 -27.20 -34.95 -80.42
N LEU A 9 -26.67 -33.74 -80.62
CA LEU A 9 -27.16 -32.80 -81.65
C LEU A 9 -26.92 -33.32 -83.07
N ILE A 10 -25.76 -33.91 -83.34
CA ILE A 10 -25.45 -34.54 -84.63
C ILE A 10 -26.40 -35.72 -84.89
N PHE A 11 -26.70 -36.53 -83.87
CA PHE A 11 -27.59 -37.69 -84.02
C PHE A 11 -29.06 -37.29 -84.24
N ILE A 12 -29.53 -36.25 -83.53
CA ILE A 12 -30.87 -35.66 -83.75
C ILE A 12 -30.95 -35.09 -85.17
N PHE A 13 -29.90 -34.42 -85.64
CA PHE A 13 -29.84 -33.88 -87.00
C PHE A 13 -29.91 -34.99 -88.06
N ILE A 14 -29.18 -36.11 -87.88
CA ILE A 14 -29.23 -37.27 -88.79
C ILE A 14 -30.64 -37.90 -88.81
N LEU A 15 -31.30 -38.02 -87.66
CA LEU A 15 -32.69 -38.49 -87.56
C LEU A 15 -33.66 -37.55 -88.29
N LEU A 16 -33.47 -36.23 -88.18
CA LEU A 16 -34.33 -35.23 -88.80
C LEU A 16 -34.15 -35.22 -90.32
N VAL A 17 -32.91 -35.28 -90.80
CA VAL A 17 -32.59 -35.42 -92.23
C VAL A 17 -33.12 -36.75 -92.79
N GLY A 18 -32.97 -37.85 -92.04
CA GLY A 18 -33.53 -39.16 -92.40
C GLY A 18 -35.05 -39.13 -92.56
N ASN A 19 -35.77 -38.42 -91.67
CA ASN A 19 -37.21 -38.24 -91.78
C ASN A 19 -37.62 -37.37 -92.97
N ILE A 20 -36.87 -36.31 -93.30
CA ILE A 20 -37.14 -35.47 -94.47
C ILE A 20 -36.96 -36.26 -95.77
N ILE A 21 -35.89 -37.05 -95.87
CA ILE A 21 -35.63 -37.92 -97.03
C ILE A 21 -36.73 -38.99 -97.15
N ALA A 22 -37.23 -39.51 -96.02
CA ALA A 22 -38.34 -40.45 -96.01
C ALA A 22 -39.66 -39.84 -96.48
N ILE A 23 -39.98 -38.60 -96.08
CA ILE A 23 -41.17 -37.89 -96.56
C ILE A 23 -41.12 -37.69 -98.09
N TYR A 24 -39.93 -37.46 -98.65
CA TYR A 24 -39.73 -37.35 -100.10
C TYR A 24 -39.99 -38.69 -100.84
N PHE A 25 -39.57 -39.82 -100.25
CA PHE A 25 -39.70 -41.16 -100.85
C PHE A 25 -41.03 -41.90 -100.57
N ILE A 26 -41.84 -41.45 -99.60
CA ILE A 26 -43.21 -41.97 -99.36
C ILE A 26 -44.10 -41.87 -100.61
N ARG A 27 -43.74 -41.04 -101.59
CA ARG A 27 -44.51 -40.83 -102.81
C ARG A 27 -44.31 -41.91 -103.88
N THR A 28 -43.32 -42.82 -103.76
CA THR A 28 -42.88 -43.64 -104.90
C THR A 28 -42.79 -45.17 -104.70
N THR A 29 -42.84 -45.75 -103.48
CA THR A 29 -42.79 -47.23 -103.31
C THR A 29 -43.29 -47.76 -101.94
N ASP A 30 -43.60 -49.07 -101.88
CA ASP A 30 -44.34 -49.82 -100.83
C ASP A 30 -43.86 -49.62 -99.36
N HIS A 31 -44.82 -49.47 -98.43
CA HIS A 31 -44.67 -48.77 -97.15
C HIS A 31 -44.06 -49.59 -95.99
N LYS A 32 -43.95 -50.93 -96.08
CA LYS A 32 -43.66 -51.79 -94.90
C LYS A 32 -42.19 -51.86 -94.48
N THR A 33 -41.23 -51.78 -95.40
CA THR A 33 -39.79 -51.88 -95.10
C THR A 33 -39.24 -50.67 -94.36
N TYR A 34 -39.84 -49.49 -94.56
CA TYR A 34 -39.40 -48.25 -93.93
C TYR A 34 -39.66 -48.22 -92.42
N TYR A 35 -40.83 -48.68 -91.97
CA TYR A 35 -41.17 -48.72 -90.54
C TYR A 35 -40.21 -49.62 -89.75
N VAL A 36 -39.70 -50.69 -90.37
CA VAL A 36 -38.73 -51.61 -89.75
C VAL A 36 -37.38 -50.91 -89.57
N ILE A 37 -36.89 -50.20 -90.59
CA ILE A 37 -35.60 -49.47 -90.51
C ILE A 37 -35.68 -48.34 -89.48
N ALA A 38 -36.77 -47.55 -89.50
CA ALA A 38 -36.98 -46.49 -88.51
C ALA A 38 -37.04 -47.04 -87.08
N LEU A 39 -37.72 -48.18 -86.87
CA LEU A 39 -37.79 -48.85 -85.57
C LEU A 39 -36.41 -49.32 -85.09
N VAL A 40 -35.58 -49.90 -85.97
CA VAL A 40 -34.22 -50.34 -85.63
C VAL A 40 -33.32 -49.16 -85.26
N ILE A 41 -33.43 -48.02 -85.96
CA ILE A 41 -32.67 -46.80 -85.63
C ILE A 41 -33.12 -46.23 -84.28
N ILE A 42 -34.43 -46.23 -83.99
CA ILE A 42 -34.96 -45.76 -82.70
C ILE A 42 -34.51 -46.70 -81.57
N LEU A 43 -34.60 -48.02 -81.75
CA LEU A 43 -34.18 -49.00 -80.74
C LEU A 43 -32.67 -48.95 -80.49
N SER A 44 -31.86 -48.77 -81.53
CA SER A 44 -30.40 -48.59 -81.37
C SER A 44 -30.06 -47.27 -80.69
N ALA A 45 -30.75 -46.17 -81.00
CA ALA A 45 -30.59 -44.91 -80.30
C ALA A 45 -30.99 -45.00 -78.81
N LEU A 46 -32.11 -45.68 -78.51
CA LEU A 46 -32.55 -45.94 -77.15
C LEU A 46 -31.55 -46.82 -76.38
N TYR A 47 -30.98 -47.84 -77.04
CA TYR A 47 -29.93 -48.68 -76.45
C TYR A 47 -28.69 -47.88 -76.10
N PHE A 48 -28.17 -47.05 -77.02
CA PHE A 48 -26.99 -46.21 -76.77
C PHE A 48 -27.22 -45.16 -75.69
N LEU A 49 -28.41 -44.53 -75.66
CA LEU A 49 -28.75 -43.56 -74.61
C LEU A 49 -28.83 -44.23 -73.23
N ASN A 50 -29.40 -45.43 -73.17
CA ASN A 50 -29.46 -46.22 -71.94
C ASN A 50 -28.07 -46.70 -71.51
N GLU A 51 -27.21 -47.14 -72.43
CA GLU A 51 -25.83 -47.55 -72.13
C GLU A 51 -24.99 -46.39 -71.54
N ASP A 52 -25.12 -45.18 -72.09
CA ASP A 52 -24.46 -43.97 -71.59
C ASP A 52 -24.94 -43.58 -70.19
N GLU A 53 -26.25 -43.71 -69.93
CA GLU A 53 -26.86 -43.42 -68.64
C GLU A 53 -26.48 -44.47 -67.59
N VAL A 54 -26.46 -45.75 -67.97
CA VAL A 54 -25.97 -46.86 -67.14
C VAL A 54 -24.50 -46.65 -66.77
N LYS A 55 -23.62 -46.29 -67.72
CA LYS A 55 -22.20 -46.01 -67.43
C LYS A 55 -22.02 -44.83 -66.48
N LYS A 56 -22.78 -43.74 -66.65
CA LYS A 56 -22.73 -42.60 -65.72
C LYS A 56 -23.19 -42.99 -64.31
N ASN A 57 -24.25 -43.79 -64.22
CA ASN A 57 -24.75 -44.27 -62.94
C ASN A 57 -23.75 -45.22 -62.26
N GLN A 58 -23.11 -46.12 -63.02
CA GLN A 58 -22.04 -46.98 -62.51
C GLN A 58 -20.85 -46.17 -61.98
N ASN A 59 -20.38 -45.17 -62.73
CA ASN A 59 -19.30 -44.29 -62.28
C ASN A 59 -19.67 -43.50 -61.02
N ARG A 60 -20.95 -43.07 -60.91
CA ARG A 60 -21.45 -42.37 -59.73
C ARG A 60 -21.55 -43.29 -58.51
N ILE A 61 -22.00 -44.54 -58.69
CA ILE A 61 -22.03 -45.56 -57.65
C ILE A 61 -20.61 -45.83 -57.16
N PHE A 62 -19.67 -46.08 -58.08
CA PHE A 62 -18.27 -46.31 -57.74
C PHE A 62 -17.65 -45.14 -56.96
N TRP A 63 -17.92 -43.90 -57.38
CA TRP A 63 -17.46 -42.70 -56.65
C TRP A 63 -18.07 -42.59 -55.25
N LEU A 64 -19.36 -42.94 -55.08
CA LEU A 64 -20.02 -42.95 -53.77
C LEU A 64 -19.46 -44.05 -52.86
N GLU A 65 -19.19 -45.23 -53.39
CA GLU A 65 -18.57 -46.35 -52.66
C GLU A 65 -17.16 -46.00 -52.21
N ASP A 66 -16.34 -45.40 -53.08
CA ASP A 66 -15.00 -44.91 -52.73
C ASP A 66 -15.06 -43.83 -51.64
N LYS A 67 -15.97 -42.86 -51.78
CA LYS A 67 -16.16 -41.80 -50.76
C LYS A 67 -16.64 -42.36 -49.42
N LEU A 68 -17.55 -43.33 -49.43
CA LEU A 68 -18.00 -44.03 -48.22
C LEU A 68 -16.85 -44.81 -47.58
N SER A 69 -16.03 -45.49 -48.37
CA SER A 69 -14.84 -46.20 -47.91
C SER A 69 -13.86 -45.25 -47.21
N GLN A 70 -13.56 -44.10 -47.82
CA GLN A 70 -12.71 -43.07 -47.22
C GLN A 70 -13.31 -42.52 -45.91
N MET A 71 -14.60 -42.21 -45.89
CA MET A 71 -15.27 -41.76 -44.66
C MET A 71 -15.21 -42.80 -43.55
N ASN A 72 -15.41 -44.08 -43.88
CA ASN A 72 -15.31 -45.18 -42.91
C ASN A 72 -13.89 -45.33 -42.40
N GLN A 73 -12.88 -45.18 -43.27
CA GLN A 73 -11.47 -45.19 -42.86
C GLN A 73 -11.13 -44.03 -41.93
N ILE A 74 -11.54 -42.80 -42.26
CA ILE A 74 -11.33 -41.62 -41.41
C ILE A 74 -12.03 -41.80 -40.07
N THR A 75 -13.28 -42.28 -40.08
CA THR A 75 -14.05 -42.54 -38.85
C THR A 75 -13.38 -43.61 -37.99
N TYR A 76 -12.89 -44.68 -38.60
CA TYR A 76 -12.15 -45.73 -37.91
C TYR A 76 -10.84 -45.20 -37.32
N GLN A 77 -10.08 -44.41 -38.08
CA GLN A 77 -8.84 -43.79 -37.61
C GLN A 77 -9.10 -42.80 -36.47
N ALA A 78 -10.13 -41.96 -36.59
CA ALA A 78 -10.53 -41.01 -35.56
C ALA A 78 -10.98 -41.73 -34.27
N LYS A 79 -11.79 -42.78 -34.39
CA LYS A 79 -12.21 -43.60 -33.25
C LYS A 79 -11.03 -44.28 -32.57
N ARG A 80 -10.14 -44.89 -33.35
CA ARG A 80 -8.94 -45.56 -32.82
C ARG A 80 -7.96 -44.57 -32.19
N ALA A 81 -7.76 -43.41 -32.80
CA ALA A 81 -6.96 -42.33 -32.23
C ALA A 81 -7.58 -41.83 -30.92
N GLY A 82 -8.90 -41.64 -30.87
CA GLY A 82 -9.62 -41.28 -29.64
C GLY A 82 -9.46 -42.33 -28.53
N GLU A 83 -9.61 -43.62 -28.85
CA GLU A 83 -9.41 -44.71 -27.89
C GLU A 83 -7.98 -44.79 -27.34
N ILE A 84 -6.97 -44.56 -28.20
CA ILE A 84 -5.55 -44.51 -27.78
C ILE A 84 -5.32 -43.27 -26.90
N SER A 85 -5.73 -42.09 -27.37
CA SER A 85 -5.59 -40.82 -26.65
C SER A 85 -6.25 -40.86 -25.27
N LEU A 86 -7.45 -41.44 -25.14
CA LEU A 86 -8.13 -41.60 -23.86
C LEU A 86 -7.36 -42.52 -22.88
N ASN A 87 -6.47 -43.38 -23.34
CA ASN A 87 -5.70 -44.29 -22.48
C ASN A 87 -4.24 -43.85 -22.27
N GLU A 88 -3.70 -43.01 -23.14
CA GLU A 88 -2.32 -42.52 -23.08
C GLU A 88 -2.20 -41.12 -22.48
N PHE A 89 -3.20 -40.25 -22.65
CA PHE A 89 -3.15 -38.90 -22.07
C PHE A 89 -3.28 -38.92 -20.55
N PRO A 90 -2.63 -37.97 -19.85
CA PRO A 90 -2.69 -37.85 -18.39
C PRO A 90 -4.00 -37.19 -17.94
N VAL A 91 -5.13 -37.69 -18.45
CA VAL A 91 -6.48 -37.21 -18.15
C VAL A 91 -7.28 -38.38 -17.63
N GLY A 92 -7.82 -38.26 -16.42
CA GLY A 92 -8.77 -39.20 -15.88
C GLY A 92 -10.18 -38.90 -16.37
N VAL A 93 -10.96 -39.93 -16.64
CA VAL A 93 -12.35 -39.79 -17.06
C VAL A 93 -13.22 -40.71 -16.22
N PHE A 94 -14.27 -40.15 -15.62
CA PHE A 94 -15.36 -40.91 -15.00
C PHE A 94 -16.65 -40.67 -15.77
N ILE A 95 -17.33 -41.74 -16.14
CA ILE A 95 -18.73 -41.70 -16.59
C ILE A 95 -19.56 -42.34 -15.49
N PHE A 96 -20.57 -41.65 -15.01
CA PHE A 96 -21.40 -42.10 -13.89
C PHE A 96 -22.90 -42.00 -14.22
N ASP A 97 -23.72 -42.71 -13.44
CA ASP A 97 -25.17 -42.69 -13.56
C ASP A 97 -25.84 -41.63 -12.67
N ASP A 98 -27.17 -41.52 -12.74
CA ASP A 98 -27.96 -40.58 -11.93
C ASP A 98 -27.86 -40.83 -10.41
N PHE A 99 -27.30 -41.98 -9.99
CA PHE A 99 -27.04 -42.31 -8.59
C PHE A 99 -25.57 -42.08 -8.19
N TYR A 100 -24.81 -41.38 -9.03
CA TYR A 100 -23.38 -41.07 -8.89
C TYR A 100 -22.47 -42.30 -8.83
N GLU A 101 -22.90 -43.43 -9.41
CA GLU A 101 -22.11 -44.65 -9.50
C GLU A 101 -21.28 -44.65 -10.79
N ILE A 102 -19.97 -44.85 -10.67
CA ILE A 102 -19.03 -44.85 -11.79
C ILE A 102 -19.28 -46.09 -12.64
N LYS A 103 -19.77 -45.92 -13.87
CA LYS A 103 -20.01 -47.01 -14.84
C LYS A 103 -18.81 -47.28 -15.73
N TRP A 104 -17.99 -46.26 -15.98
CA TRP A 104 -16.81 -46.41 -16.81
C TRP A 104 -15.70 -45.46 -16.37
N SER A 105 -14.46 -45.91 -16.52
CA SER A 105 -13.27 -45.11 -16.32
C SER A 105 -12.17 -45.55 -17.27
N ASN A 106 -11.31 -44.61 -17.69
CA ASN A 106 -10.19 -44.90 -18.58
C ASN A 106 -8.99 -45.51 -17.83
N ASN A 107 -8.01 -46.05 -18.57
CA ASN A 107 -6.86 -46.73 -17.96
C ASN A 107 -5.98 -45.83 -17.10
N PHE A 108 -6.00 -44.51 -17.34
CA PHE A 108 -5.27 -43.54 -16.51
C PHE A 108 -5.78 -43.55 -15.06
N VAL A 109 -7.09 -43.64 -14.83
CA VAL A 109 -7.69 -43.75 -13.48
C VAL A 109 -7.11 -44.95 -12.73
N LEU A 110 -7.00 -46.10 -13.40
CA LEU A 110 -6.49 -47.33 -12.80
C LEU A 110 -5.00 -47.21 -12.44
N LYS A 111 -4.21 -46.52 -13.27
CA LYS A 111 -2.81 -46.16 -12.95
C LYS A 111 -2.71 -45.19 -11.78
N LEU A 112 -3.63 -44.22 -11.69
CA LEU A 112 -3.60 -43.15 -10.68
C LEU A 112 -4.00 -43.65 -9.29
N PHE A 113 -5.07 -44.45 -9.19
CA PHE A 113 -5.63 -44.92 -7.91
C PHE A 113 -5.25 -46.37 -7.57
N GLY A 114 -4.53 -47.07 -8.45
CA GLY A 114 -4.06 -48.44 -8.24
C GLY A 114 -5.15 -49.51 -8.18
N SER A 115 -6.43 -49.14 -8.37
CA SER A 115 -7.57 -50.05 -8.36
C SER A 115 -8.66 -49.58 -9.32
N SER A 116 -9.52 -50.50 -9.76
CA SER A 116 -10.69 -50.13 -10.54
C SER A 116 -11.69 -49.37 -9.68
N MET A 117 -12.22 -48.29 -10.23
CA MET A 117 -13.23 -47.44 -9.59
C MET A 117 -14.64 -47.71 -10.14
N ILE A 118 -14.76 -48.60 -11.12
CA ILE A 118 -16.05 -49.01 -11.71
C ILE A 118 -16.92 -49.69 -10.64
N GLY A 119 -18.18 -49.30 -10.55
CA GLY A 119 -19.17 -49.78 -9.58
C GLY A 119 -19.10 -49.10 -8.21
N LYS A 120 -18.14 -48.20 -7.98
CA LYS A 120 -18.08 -47.37 -6.77
C LYS A 120 -18.82 -46.05 -7.01
N LYS A 121 -19.33 -45.46 -5.93
CA LYS A 121 -19.91 -44.11 -5.96
C LYS A 121 -18.81 -43.04 -5.97
N LEU A 122 -19.09 -41.88 -6.56
CA LEU A 122 -18.15 -40.74 -6.60
C LEU A 122 -17.69 -40.31 -5.19
N ASN A 123 -18.57 -40.35 -4.18
CA ASN A 123 -18.21 -40.04 -2.79
C ASN A 123 -17.23 -41.02 -2.14
N SER A 124 -16.98 -42.19 -2.74
CA SER A 124 -15.93 -43.09 -2.25
C SER A 124 -14.52 -42.50 -2.40
N LEU A 125 -14.37 -41.46 -3.24
CA LEU A 125 -13.15 -40.69 -3.40
C LEU A 125 -13.11 -39.46 -2.48
N SER A 126 -14.16 -38.65 -2.49
CA SER A 126 -14.38 -37.53 -1.58
C SER A 126 -15.84 -37.09 -1.65
N GLU A 127 -16.44 -36.76 -0.50
CA GLU A 127 -17.81 -36.22 -0.45
C GLU A 127 -17.94 -34.89 -1.20
N GLU A 128 -16.84 -34.14 -1.31
CA GLU A 128 -16.78 -32.85 -1.99
C GLU A 128 -16.99 -32.97 -3.51
N ILE A 129 -16.69 -34.12 -4.11
CA ILE A 129 -16.94 -34.37 -5.54
C ILE A 129 -18.44 -34.36 -5.82
N ILE A 130 -19.24 -35.06 -5.00
CA ILE A 130 -20.70 -35.10 -5.19
C ILE A 130 -21.29 -33.71 -4.99
N ARG A 131 -20.87 -32.99 -3.96
CA ARG A 131 -21.36 -31.62 -3.70
C ARG A 131 -21.15 -30.72 -4.90
N ASN A 132 -19.96 -30.71 -5.49
CA ASN A 132 -19.66 -29.90 -6.67
C ASN A 132 -20.45 -30.34 -7.92
N VAL A 133 -20.68 -31.65 -8.09
CA VAL A 133 -21.52 -32.19 -9.18
C VAL A 133 -22.99 -31.81 -9.01
N GLU A 134 -23.53 -31.88 -7.78
CA GLU A 134 -24.90 -31.48 -7.43
C GLU A 134 -25.12 -29.97 -7.62
N GLU A 135 -24.14 -29.15 -7.22
CA GLU A 135 -24.13 -27.70 -7.43
C GLU A 135 -23.86 -27.31 -8.88
N SER A 136 -23.60 -28.28 -9.77
CA SER A 136 -23.29 -28.06 -11.19
C SER A 136 -22.07 -27.15 -11.42
N ASN A 137 -21.06 -27.24 -10.55
CA ASN A 137 -19.80 -26.53 -10.71
C ASN A 137 -19.02 -27.12 -11.88
N SER A 138 -18.72 -26.30 -12.89
CA SER A 138 -18.05 -26.75 -14.11
C SER A 138 -16.59 -27.12 -13.88
N ASN A 139 -15.88 -26.42 -12.99
CA ASN A 139 -14.48 -26.69 -12.64
C ASN A 139 -14.27 -26.59 -11.12
N PHE A 140 -13.55 -27.55 -10.54
CA PHE A 140 -13.24 -27.56 -9.11
C PHE A 140 -11.95 -28.33 -8.82
N ILE A 141 -11.27 -28.03 -7.71
CA ILE A 141 -10.02 -28.68 -7.30
C ILE A 141 -10.23 -29.32 -5.94
N ILE A 142 -9.84 -30.59 -5.80
CA ILE A 142 -9.99 -31.35 -4.55
C ILE A 142 -8.67 -32.05 -4.22
N GLU A 143 -8.32 -32.09 -2.93
CA GLU A 143 -7.22 -32.91 -2.41
C GLU A 143 -7.72 -34.31 -2.05
N ILE A 144 -7.12 -35.33 -2.65
CA ILE A 144 -7.45 -36.74 -2.41
C ILE A 144 -6.18 -37.45 -1.96
N GLY A 145 -6.07 -37.71 -0.67
CA GLY A 145 -4.85 -38.27 -0.07
C GLY A 145 -3.68 -37.27 -0.18
N ASN A 146 -2.63 -37.64 -0.92
CA ASN A 146 -1.46 -36.78 -1.18
C ASN A 146 -1.47 -36.12 -2.57
N LYS A 147 -2.59 -36.22 -3.30
CA LYS A 147 -2.74 -35.69 -4.65
C LYS A 147 -3.72 -34.53 -4.68
N THR A 148 -3.43 -33.52 -5.48
CA THR A 148 -4.33 -32.42 -5.80
C THR A 148 -4.86 -32.63 -7.21
N ILE A 149 -6.17 -32.78 -7.36
CA ILE A 149 -6.82 -33.13 -8.61
C ILE A 149 -7.77 -32.00 -9.04
N SER A 150 -7.60 -31.51 -10.26
CA SER A 150 -8.53 -30.59 -10.90
C SER A 150 -9.57 -31.38 -11.68
N PHE A 151 -10.85 -31.14 -11.43
CA PHE A 151 -11.98 -31.74 -12.12
C PHE A 151 -12.66 -30.72 -13.04
N GLU A 152 -13.13 -31.21 -14.18
CA GLU A 152 -13.99 -30.51 -15.13
C GLU A 152 -15.23 -31.37 -15.38
N TYR A 153 -16.40 -30.83 -15.04
CA TYR A 153 -17.68 -31.54 -15.10
C TYR A 153 -18.46 -31.17 -16.37
N ASN A 154 -18.73 -32.17 -17.20
CA ASN A 154 -19.66 -32.07 -18.30
C ASN A 154 -21.03 -32.68 -17.91
N GLN A 155 -21.97 -31.80 -17.60
CA GLN A 155 -23.32 -32.15 -17.15
C GLN A 155 -24.16 -32.86 -18.22
N GLU A 156 -24.00 -32.52 -19.50
CA GLU A 156 -24.81 -33.10 -20.59
C GLU A 156 -24.59 -34.62 -20.73
N PHE A 157 -23.37 -35.08 -20.44
CA PHE A 157 -22.98 -36.47 -20.63
C PHE A 157 -22.69 -37.22 -19.32
N SER A 158 -22.89 -36.59 -18.16
CA SER A 158 -22.51 -37.13 -16.85
C SER A 158 -21.05 -37.61 -16.81
N VAL A 159 -20.15 -36.76 -17.35
CA VAL A 159 -18.71 -37.05 -17.45
C VAL A 159 -17.91 -36.10 -16.59
N LEU A 160 -17.02 -36.65 -15.76
CA LEU A 160 -16.00 -35.91 -15.04
C LEU A 160 -14.64 -36.17 -15.68
N TYR A 161 -14.03 -35.12 -16.22
CA TYR A 161 -12.62 -35.11 -16.61
C TYR A 161 -11.79 -34.65 -15.43
N PHE A 162 -10.58 -35.18 -15.26
CA PHE A 162 -9.72 -34.72 -14.19
C PHE A 162 -8.22 -34.87 -14.47
N PHE A 163 -7.44 -34.00 -13.84
CA PHE A 163 -6.00 -33.88 -14.04
C PHE A 163 -5.29 -33.90 -12.68
N ASP A 164 -4.23 -34.69 -12.57
CA ASP A 164 -3.33 -34.63 -11.42
C ASP A 164 -2.45 -33.38 -11.55
N ILE A 165 -2.75 -32.36 -10.74
CA ILE A 165 -2.02 -31.08 -10.71
C ILE A 165 -1.09 -30.98 -9.50
N THR A 166 -0.85 -32.09 -8.79
CA THR A 166 -0.07 -32.14 -7.55
C THR A 166 1.32 -31.54 -7.74
N GLU A 167 2.00 -31.90 -8.83
CA GLU A 167 3.34 -31.37 -9.11
C GLU A 167 3.31 -29.85 -9.34
N ASN A 168 2.34 -29.34 -10.09
CA ASN A 168 2.19 -27.90 -10.34
C ASN A 168 1.90 -27.13 -9.05
N VAL A 169 1.03 -27.67 -8.19
CA VAL A 169 0.71 -27.09 -6.89
C VAL A 169 1.94 -27.11 -5.97
N ASN A 170 2.68 -28.21 -5.93
CA ASN A 170 3.91 -28.32 -5.15
C ASN A 170 5.02 -27.41 -5.68
N LEU A 171 5.16 -27.29 -7.00
CA LEU A 171 6.09 -26.36 -7.63
C LEU A 171 5.74 -24.92 -7.30
N ASN A 172 4.45 -24.55 -7.33
CA ASN A 172 4.01 -23.21 -6.97
C ASN A 172 4.28 -22.93 -5.47
N LYS A 173 3.94 -23.87 -4.58
CA LYS A 173 4.26 -23.76 -3.14
C LYS A 173 5.78 -23.60 -2.93
N ARG A 174 6.59 -24.40 -3.61
CA ARG A 174 8.05 -24.32 -3.53
C ARG A 174 8.58 -22.99 -4.07
N TYR A 175 8.07 -22.54 -5.21
CA TYR A 175 8.41 -21.25 -5.81
C TYR A 175 8.15 -20.09 -4.84
N LEU A 176 6.95 -20.04 -4.27
CA LEU A 176 6.59 -19.01 -3.28
C LEU A 176 7.47 -19.10 -2.03
N SER A 177 7.72 -20.32 -1.51
CA SER A 177 8.57 -20.51 -0.33
C SER A 177 10.03 -20.11 -0.54
N LYS A 178 10.55 -20.30 -1.77
CA LYS A 178 11.93 -20.01 -2.19
C LYS A 178 12.06 -18.66 -2.90
N ARG A 179 11.03 -17.81 -2.80
CA ARG A 179 11.07 -16.47 -3.35
C ARG A 179 12.11 -15.65 -2.58
N LEU A 180 12.96 -14.97 -3.34
CA LEU A 180 14.00 -14.12 -2.78
C LEU A 180 13.39 -13.02 -1.91
N THR A 181 13.90 -12.92 -0.70
CA THR A 181 13.62 -11.86 0.25
C THR A 181 14.93 -11.14 0.55
N LEU A 182 14.91 -9.82 0.40
CA LEU A 182 16.04 -8.97 0.71
C LEU A 182 15.71 -8.13 1.94
N GLY A 183 16.69 -7.94 2.82
CA GLY A 183 16.55 -7.09 3.99
C GLY A 183 17.79 -6.24 4.25
N TYR A 184 17.59 -5.12 4.93
CA TYR A 184 18.65 -4.35 5.57
C TYR A 184 18.38 -4.26 7.06
N LEU A 185 19.40 -4.53 7.86
CA LEU A 185 19.43 -4.23 9.29
C LEU A 185 20.42 -3.10 9.52
N ALA A 186 19.96 -2.03 10.15
CA ALA A 186 20.76 -0.90 10.57
C ALA A 186 20.83 -0.85 12.11
N LEU A 187 22.03 -0.63 12.65
CA LEU A 187 22.25 -0.34 14.06
C LEU A 187 22.25 1.19 14.23
N ASP A 188 21.17 1.70 14.76
CA ASP A 188 20.94 3.13 14.93
C ASP A 188 21.89 3.71 15.98
N ASN A 189 22.43 4.90 15.69
CA ASN A 189 23.27 5.67 16.61
C ASN A 189 24.55 4.95 17.08
N LEU A 190 24.97 3.86 16.42
CA LEU A 190 26.16 3.11 16.79
C LEU A 190 27.41 3.98 16.73
N ASP A 191 27.71 4.58 15.57
CA ASP A 191 28.93 5.36 15.39
C ASP A 191 28.95 6.64 16.25
N GLU A 192 27.79 7.29 16.45
CA GLU A 192 27.65 8.47 17.31
C GLU A 192 27.90 8.12 18.78
N THR A 193 27.28 7.04 19.27
CA THR A 193 27.46 6.57 20.64
C THR A 193 28.91 6.18 20.92
N LEU A 194 29.58 5.55 19.95
CA LEU A 194 30.95 5.08 20.09
C LEU A 194 32.01 6.16 19.77
N ALA A 195 31.61 7.37 19.37
CA ALA A 195 32.52 8.43 18.93
C ALA A 195 33.50 8.87 20.03
N ASN A 196 33.03 8.90 21.28
CA ASN A 196 33.81 9.37 22.44
C ASN A 196 34.57 8.25 23.18
N LEU A 197 34.42 6.99 22.76
CA LEU A 197 35.09 5.85 23.37
C LEU A 197 36.50 5.67 22.80
N ASP A 198 37.36 5.01 23.58
CA ASP A 198 38.65 4.60 23.06
C ASP A 198 38.53 3.48 22.00
N VAL A 199 39.60 3.25 21.24
CA VAL A 199 39.61 2.28 20.14
C VAL A 199 39.32 0.86 20.61
N GLN A 200 39.73 0.51 21.83
CA GLN A 200 39.57 -0.84 22.38
C GLN A 200 38.12 -1.07 22.82
N GLU A 201 37.52 -0.12 23.51
CA GLU A 201 36.11 -0.14 23.91
C GLU A 201 35.19 -0.18 22.70
N ARG A 202 35.43 0.69 21.70
CA ARG A 202 34.66 0.74 20.45
C ARG A 202 34.66 -0.62 19.75
N THR A 203 35.84 -1.22 19.58
CA THR A 203 35.97 -2.52 18.91
C THR A 203 35.25 -3.63 19.67
N THR A 204 35.30 -3.59 21.01
CA THR A 204 34.64 -4.57 21.87
C THR A 204 33.12 -4.50 21.74
N ILE A 205 32.55 -3.29 21.79
CA ILE A 205 31.10 -3.09 21.70
C ILE A 205 30.59 -3.43 20.31
N GLN A 206 31.27 -2.97 19.24
CA GLN A 206 30.93 -3.35 17.86
C GLN A 206 30.97 -4.88 17.69
N GLY A 207 31.98 -5.54 18.25
CA GLY A 207 32.09 -7.00 18.22
C GLY A 207 30.91 -7.72 18.87
N LYS A 208 30.36 -7.19 19.98
CA LYS A 208 29.15 -7.75 20.63
C LYS A 208 27.93 -7.70 19.70
N TYR A 209 27.66 -6.54 19.09
CA TYR A 209 26.54 -6.40 18.17
C TYR A 209 26.72 -7.27 16.92
N PHE A 210 27.90 -7.26 16.31
CA PHE A 210 28.20 -8.11 15.14
C PHE A 210 28.03 -9.59 15.45
N SER A 211 28.52 -10.04 16.61
CA SER A 211 28.37 -11.44 17.02
C SER A 211 26.90 -11.79 17.19
N LYS A 212 26.11 -10.92 17.81
CA LYS A 212 24.69 -11.20 18.04
C LYS A 212 23.84 -11.19 16.77
N VAL A 213 24.09 -10.24 15.87
CA VAL A 213 23.45 -10.22 14.53
C VAL A 213 23.87 -11.45 13.71
N GLY A 214 25.13 -11.89 13.82
CA GLY A 214 25.63 -13.11 13.20
C GLY A 214 24.95 -14.37 13.72
N GLU A 215 24.88 -14.54 15.05
CA GLU A 215 24.20 -15.66 15.71
C GLU A 215 22.73 -15.77 15.27
N TRP A 216 22.02 -14.64 15.25
CA TRP A 216 20.64 -14.58 14.79
C TRP A 216 20.51 -14.93 13.30
N ALA A 217 21.39 -14.42 12.45
CA ALA A 217 21.38 -14.78 11.04
C ALA A 217 21.63 -16.28 10.81
N ASP A 218 22.56 -16.87 11.56
CA ASP A 218 22.87 -18.30 11.49
C ASP A 218 21.70 -19.17 11.99
N GLU A 219 20.95 -18.72 13.00
CA GLU A 219 19.77 -19.43 13.53
C GLU A 219 18.67 -19.62 12.48
N TYR A 220 18.47 -18.62 11.62
CA TYR A 220 17.44 -18.62 10.57
C TYR A 220 17.98 -18.95 9.17
N ASP A 221 19.23 -19.44 9.07
CA ASP A 221 19.92 -19.73 7.79
C ASP A 221 19.96 -18.51 6.83
N ILE A 222 20.05 -17.29 7.36
CA ILE A 222 20.09 -16.04 6.59
C ILE A 222 21.52 -15.77 6.12
N TYR A 223 21.70 -15.47 4.83
CA TYR A 223 22.97 -14.97 4.36
C TYR A 223 23.15 -13.50 4.78
N LEU A 224 24.12 -13.27 5.68
CA LEU A 224 24.44 -11.96 6.23
C LEU A 224 25.70 -11.37 5.57
N LYS A 225 25.61 -10.11 5.13
CA LYS A 225 26.75 -9.34 4.62
C LYS A 225 26.79 -7.95 5.25
N ALA A 226 27.83 -7.67 6.03
CA ALA A 226 28.10 -6.31 6.50
C ALA A 226 28.45 -5.39 5.32
N LEU A 227 27.73 -4.27 5.20
CA LEU A 227 27.99 -3.20 4.24
C LEU A 227 28.82 -2.07 4.88
N SER A 228 28.58 -1.80 6.17
CA SER A 228 29.33 -0.86 7.01
C SER A 228 29.39 -1.36 8.46
N SER A 229 29.92 -0.55 9.38
CA SER A 229 29.85 -0.81 10.84
C SER A 229 28.43 -0.80 11.37
N GLU A 230 27.51 -0.08 10.71
CA GLU A 230 26.14 0.11 11.16
C GLU A 230 25.11 -0.62 10.29
N LYS A 231 25.44 -1.04 9.07
CA LYS A 231 24.45 -1.59 8.12
C LYS A 231 24.84 -2.98 7.62
N PHE A 232 23.86 -3.88 7.66
CA PHE A 232 23.95 -5.26 7.20
C PHE A 232 22.91 -5.53 6.13
N GLN A 233 23.31 -6.32 5.13
CA GLN A 233 22.42 -6.90 4.14
C GLN A 233 22.06 -8.32 4.53
N LEU A 234 20.77 -8.62 4.44
CA LEU A 234 20.15 -9.91 4.72
C LEU A 234 19.61 -10.46 3.40
N LEU A 235 19.99 -11.69 3.06
CA LEU A 235 19.44 -12.41 1.93
C LEU A 235 18.84 -13.72 2.43
N MET A 236 17.54 -13.91 2.19
CA MET A 236 16.79 -15.05 2.68
C MET A 236 15.68 -15.44 1.69
N ASP A 237 15.05 -16.57 1.91
CA ASP A 237 13.84 -17.02 1.24
C ASP A 237 12.60 -16.57 2.03
N TYR A 238 11.45 -16.47 1.36
CA TYR A 238 10.18 -16.14 2.02
C TYR A 238 9.84 -17.09 3.18
N SER A 239 10.21 -18.38 3.08
CA SER A 239 10.04 -19.34 4.18
C SER A 239 10.73 -18.90 5.47
N GLN A 240 11.96 -18.42 5.39
CA GLN A 240 12.74 -17.97 6.55
C GLN A 240 12.20 -16.65 7.10
N LEU A 241 11.77 -15.73 6.21
CA LEU A 241 11.07 -14.52 6.65
C LEU A 241 9.81 -14.85 7.46
N LYS A 242 9.08 -15.91 7.08
CA LYS A 242 7.89 -16.32 7.82
C LYS A 242 8.26 -16.76 9.25
N ASP A 243 9.32 -17.53 9.40
CA ASP A 243 9.80 -17.98 10.71
C ASP A 243 10.24 -16.79 11.58
N ILE A 244 10.90 -15.78 10.99
CA ILE A 244 11.30 -14.53 11.67
C ILE A 244 10.09 -13.69 12.08
N ILE A 245 9.04 -13.65 11.26
CA ILE A 245 7.77 -12.97 11.57
C ILE A 245 7.06 -13.67 12.74
N GLU A 246 7.09 -15.00 12.79
CA GLU A 246 6.51 -15.78 13.89
C GLU A 246 7.28 -15.57 15.21
N ASP A 247 8.59 -15.31 15.13
CA ASP A 247 9.46 -14.94 16.26
C ASP A 247 9.40 -13.45 16.66
N ASP A 248 8.59 -12.64 15.96
CA ASP A 248 8.45 -11.19 16.21
C ASP A 248 9.80 -10.43 16.23
N PHE A 249 10.73 -10.83 15.35
CA PHE A 249 12.04 -10.19 15.20
C PHE A 249 12.83 -10.08 16.53
N SER A 250 13.06 -11.21 17.22
CA SER A 250 13.79 -11.26 18.50
C SER A 250 15.14 -10.52 18.51
N ILE A 251 15.81 -10.39 17.36
CA ILE A 251 17.04 -9.61 17.21
C ILE A 251 16.91 -8.16 17.68
N LEU A 252 15.74 -7.53 17.51
CA LEU A 252 15.49 -6.17 18.00
C LEU A 252 15.59 -6.12 19.54
N SER A 253 14.98 -7.09 20.22
CA SER A 253 15.05 -7.23 21.67
C SER A 253 16.48 -7.49 22.16
N GLU A 254 17.25 -8.28 21.42
CA GLU A 254 18.65 -8.55 21.76
C GLU A 254 19.55 -7.33 21.57
N ILE A 255 19.35 -6.54 20.51
CA ILE A 255 20.05 -5.26 20.30
C ILE A 255 19.74 -4.31 21.46
N ARG A 256 18.46 -4.19 21.85
CA ARG A 256 18.03 -3.39 23.02
C ARG A 256 18.68 -3.88 24.31
N ARG A 257 18.72 -5.19 24.54
CA ARG A 257 19.33 -5.78 25.74
C ARG A 257 20.82 -5.41 25.84
N ILE A 258 21.57 -5.56 24.75
CA ILE A 258 22.98 -5.15 24.69
C ILE A 258 23.10 -3.64 24.96
N SER A 259 22.21 -2.82 24.38
CA SER A 259 22.21 -1.37 24.61
C SER A 259 22.03 -1.02 26.08
N ASN A 260 21.01 -1.60 26.73
CA ASN A 260 20.66 -1.33 28.12
C ASN A 260 21.75 -1.80 29.11
N GLU A 261 22.34 -2.99 28.86
CA GLU A 261 23.42 -3.53 29.69
C GLU A 261 24.68 -2.65 29.68
N ASN A 262 24.91 -1.91 28.59
CA ASN A 262 26.09 -1.04 28.44
C ASN A 262 25.72 0.45 28.57
N HIS A 263 24.49 0.78 28.97
CA HIS A 263 23.97 2.14 29.11
C HIS A 263 24.12 3.02 27.85
N TYR A 264 23.97 2.39 26.69
CA TYR A 264 23.97 3.04 25.39
C TYR A 264 22.55 3.22 24.84
N GLN A 265 22.43 4.02 23.79
CA GLN A 265 21.16 4.29 23.09
C GLN A 265 21.24 3.82 21.63
N ILE A 266 21.55 2.53 21.45
CA ILE A 266 21.68 1.86 20.15
C ILE A 266 20.44 0.98 19.94
N THR A 267 19.72 1.22 18.85
CA THR A 267 18.53 0.45 18.45
C THR A 267 18.74 -0.24 17.12
N GLY A 268 17.88 -1.21 16.78
CA GLY A 268 17.92 -1.91 15.50
C GLY A 268 16.78 -1.48 14.60
N SER A 269 17.06 -1.10 13.36
CA SER A 269 16.03 -0.81 12.35
C SER A 269 16.15 -1.79 11.19
N LEU A 270 15.05 -2.46 10.84
CA LEU A 270 15.00 -3.41 9.73
C LEU A 270 14.02 -2.96 8.65
N GLY A 271 14.47 -2.97 7.41
CA GLY A 271 13.62 -2.92 6.22
C GLY A 271 13.72 -4.23 5.47
N ILE A 272 12.60 -4.87 5.17
CA ILE A 272 12.56 -6.16 4.45
C ILE A 272 11.52 -6.10 3.34
N ALA A 273 11.89 -6.63 2.16
CA ALA A 273 10.97 -6.76 1.03
C ALA A 273 11.01 -8.16 0.42
N CYS A 274 9.83 -8.68 0.08
CA CYS A 274 9.65 -9.94 -0.65
C CYS A 274 8.69 -9.70 -1.82
N TRP A 275 9.26 -9.54 -3.02
CA TRP A 275 8.54 -9.19 -4.25
C TRP A 275 9.02 -10.03 -5.43
N ASP A 276 8.10 -10.31 -6.36
CA ASP A 276 8.39 -10.96 -7.64
C ASP A 276 8.74 -9.91 -8.71
N GLU A 277 9.81 -9.18 -8.47
CA GLU A 277 10.30 -8.07 -9.29
C GLU A 277 11.80 -8.22 -9.60
N ASN A 278 12.36 -7.33 -10.41
CA ASN A 278 13.81 -7.35 -10.65
C ASN A 278 14.57 -6.90 -9.40
N TYR A 279 15.85 -7.26 -9.29
CA TYR A 279 16.62 -7.02 -8.06
C TYR A 279 16.92 -5.54 -7.78
N VAL A 280 16.82 -4.67 -8.79
CA VAL A 280 16.98 -3.22 -8.58
C VAL A 280 15.76 -2.68 -7.86
N GLU A 281 14.56 -2.98 -8.37
CA GLU A 281 13.30 -2.62 -7.74
C GLU A 281 13.16 -3.24 -6.35
N LEU A 282 13.54 -4.52 -6.18
CA LEU A 282 13.57 -5.15 -4.86
C LEU A 282 14.50 -4.39 -3.89
N GLY A 283 15.65 -3.92 -4.35
CA GLY A 283 16.56 -3.08 -3.57
C GLY A 283 15.93 -1.75 -3.16
N ASP A 284 15.22 -1.08 -4.06
CA ASP A 284 14.50 0.16 -3.78
C ASP A 284 13.40 -0.08 -2.72
N ARG A 285 12.62 -1.17 -2.83
CA ARG A 285 11.60 -1.56 -1.84
C ARG A 285 12.17 -1.78 -0.44
N VAL A 286 13.34 -2.41 -0.35
CA VAL A 286 14.01 -2.62 0.95
C VAL A 286 14.45 -1.29 1.56
N ASN A 287 14.96 -0.36 0.75
CA ASN A 287 15.31 0.97 1.23
C ASN A 287 14.06 1.76 1.66
N GLU A 288 12.97 1.73 0.88
CA GLU A 288 11.69 2.32 1.28
C GLU A 288 11.21 1.76 2.62
N ALA A 289 11.28 0.44 2.81
CA ALA A 289 10.91 -0.19 4.08
C ALA A 289 11.82 0.24 5.24
N LEU A 290 13.14 0.34 5.01
CA LEU A 290 14.09 0.78 6.02
C LEU A 290 13.88 2.26 6.38
N ASP A 291 13.61 3.11 5.39
CA ASP A 291 13.30 4.53 5.60
C ASP A 291 12.02 4.69 6.42
N ILE A 292 10.99 3.87 6.15
CA ILE A 292 9.77 3.82 6.99
C ILE A 292 10.12 3.40 8.42
N ALA A 293 11.05 2.47 8.63
CA ALA A 293 11.49 2.07 9.97
C ALA A 293 12.16 3.24 10.70
N PHE A 294 13.03 3.99 10.01
CA PHE A 294 13.67 5.19 10.56
C PHE A 294 12.68 6.31 10.84
N ASP A 295 11.71 6.54 9.95
CA ASP A 295 10.70 7.57 10.10
C ASP A 295 9.78 7.28 11.29
N ARG A 296 9.60 6.01 11.63
CA ARG A 296 8.76 5.57 12.74
C ARG A 296 9.48 5.52 14.10
N GLY A 297 10.71 6.00 14.23
CA GLY A 297 11.42 6.04 15.52
C GLY A 297 12.64 5.13 15.62
N GLY A 298 12.93 4.34 14.59
CA GLY A 298 13.87 3.23 14.69
C GLY A 298 13.33 2.09 15.56
N ASP A 299 14.20 1.17 16.00
CA ASP A 299 13.85 0.05 16.90
C ASP A 299 12.72 -0.88 16.41
N GLN A 300 12.58 -1.02 15.09
CA GLN A 300 11.47 -1.74 14.49
C GLN A 300 11.85 -2.40 13.17
N ALA A 301 11.07 -3.42 12.80
CA ALA A 301 11.14 -4.05 11.49
C ALA A 301 9.91 -3.70 10.66
N VAL A 302 10.16 -3.28 9.42
CA VAL A 302 9.13 -3.00 8.41
C VAL A 302 9.23 -4.07 7.34
N VAL A 303 8.13 -4.79 7.13
CA VAL A 303 8.05 -5.89 6.18
C VAL A 303 7.08 -5.54 5.07
N ASN A 304 7.58 -5.55 3.84
CA ASN A 304 6.82 -5.27 2.63
C ASN A 304 6.76 -6.53 1.74
N ILE A 305 5.62 -7.23 1.77
CA ILE A 305 5.37 -8.42 0.95
C ILE A 305 4.39 -8.07 -0.16
N GLN A 306 4.71 -8.47 -1.40
CA GLN A 306 3.85 -8.23 -2.55
C GLN A 306 2.40 -8.71 -2.32
N GLY A 307 1.44 -7.80 -2.52
CA GLY A 307 0.00 -8.08 -2.37
C GLY A 307 -0.49 -8.12 -0.92
N GLN A 308 0.34 -7.79 0.06
CA GLN A 308 -0.03 -7.65 1.47
C GLN A 308 0.15 -6.20 1.92
N PRO A 309 -0.61 -5.73 2.93
CA PRO A 309 -0.31 -4.46 3.58
C PRO A 309 1.09 -4.51 4.22
N ILE A 310 1.75 -3.36 4.29
CA ILE A 310 3.01 -3.22 5.01
C ILE A 310 2.77 -3.54 6.49
N ARG A 311 3.62 -4.40 7.06
CA ARG A 311 3.54 -4.82 8.46
C ARG A 311 4.70 -4.25 9.25
N TYR A 312 4.44 -3.93 10.51
CA TYR A 312 5.39 -3.34 11.45
C TYR A 312 5.55 -4.27 12.65
N PHE A 313 6.78 -4.42 13.14
CA PHE A 313 7.14 -5.25 14.28
C PHE A 313 8.11 -4.49 15.18
N GLY A 314 8.00 -4.62 16.50
CA GLY A 314 8.78 -3.82 17.47
C GLY A 314 8.21 -2.42 17.75
N GLY A 315 9.08 -1.47 18.16
CA GLY A 315 8.70 -0.08 18.48
C GLY A 315 8.36 0.21 19.95
N VAL A 316 9.08 -0.41 20.89
CA VAL A 316 8.85 -0.26 22.35
C VAL A 316 9.73 0.85 22.98
N SER A 317 10.80 1.29 22.32
CA SER A 317 11.69 2.31 22.89
C SER A 317 11.20 3.76 22.67
N GLU A 318 11.37 4.60 23.70
CA GLU A 318 11.32 6.06 23.57
C GLU A 318 12.21 6.51 22.40
N THR A 319 11.60 7.17 21.42
CA THR A 319 12.26 7.58 20.18
C THR A 319 13.37 8.59 20.46
N VAL A 320 14.61 8.24 20.15
CA VAL A 320 15.80 9.05 20.44
C VAL A 320 15.98 10.16 19.39
N GLU A 321 16.05 11.40 19.86
CA GLU A 321 16.40 12.57 19.08
C GLU A 321 17.88 12.51 18.62
N LYS A 322 18.14 12.58 17.30
CA LYS A 322 19.49 12.57 16.71
C LYS A 322 20.14 13.96 16.79
N ARG A 323 21.32 14.09 17.41
CA ARG A 323 22.01 15.38 17.60
C ARG A 323 23.11 15.60 16.55
N SER A 324 22.85 16.38 15.51
CA SER A 324 23.91 16.83 14.58
C SER A 324 24.08 18.35 14.56
N ARG A 325 24.84 18.89 15.53
CA ARG A 325 25.26 20.31 15.52
C ARG A 325 25.98 20.73 14.23
N VAL A 326 26.65 19.78 13.57
CA VAL A 326 27.31 20.01 12.27
C VAL A 326 26.26 20.24 11.17
N LYS A 327 25.21 19.41 11.13
CA LYS A 327 24.09 19.57 10.20
C LYS A 327 23.37 20.91 10.43
N ALA A 328 23.02 21.23 11.67
CA ALA A 328 22.36 22.50 12.00
C ALA A 328 23.21 23.71 11.57
N ARG A 329 24.54 23.67 11.77
CA ARG A 329 25.44 24.74 11.33
C ARG A 329 25.49 24.88 9.80
N MET A 330 25.55 23.75 9.09
CA MET A 330 25.56 23.73 7.62
C MET A 330 24.24 24.29 7.05
N VAL A 331 23.10 23.85 7.60
CA VAL A 331 21.77 24.32 7.23
C VAL A 331 21.62 25.81 7.51
N SER A 332 22.07 26.27 8.68
CA SER A 332 22.01 27.70 9.05
C SER A 332 22.82 28.57 8.09
N GLY A 333 24.03 28.12 7.71
CA GLY A 333 24.85 28.79 6.70
C GLY A 333 24.18 28.85 5.32
N GLN A 334 23.56 27.76 4.86
CA GLN A 334 22.84 27.71 3.59
C GLN A 334 21.60 28.61 3.59
N LEU A 335 20.84 28.61 4.69
CA LEU A 335 19.66 29.48 4.83
C LEU A 335 20.04 30.96 4.74
N LEU A 336 21.07 31.39 5.48
CA LEU A 336 21.55 32.77 5.43
C LEU A 336 22.12 33.14 4.05
N GLU A 337 22.80 32.21 3.38
CA GLU A 337 23.26 32.43 2.01
C GLU A 337 22.09 32.66 1.05
N LEU A 338 21.04 31.83 1.13
CA LEU A 338 19.83 31.98 0.32
C LEU A 338 19.12 33.30 0.59
N ILE A 339 18.94 33.67 1.86
CA ILE A 339 18.36 34.96 2.26
C ILE A 339 19.22 36.12 1.70
N ASN A 340 20.54 36.03 1.84
CA ASN A 340 21.45 37.09 1.41
C ASN A 340 21.50 37.25 -0.13
N GLN A 341 21.35 36.15 -0.88
CA GLN A 341 21.32 36.17 -2.34
C GLN A 341 19.98 36.63 -2.94
N SER A 342 18.91 36.62 -2.15
CA SER A 342 17.59 37.06 -2.61
C SER A 342 17.37 38.55 -2.45
N GLU A 343 16.49 39.11 -3.28
CA GLU A 343 16.12 40.53 -3.21
C GLU A 343 15.34 40.82 -1.92
N ASN A 344 14.34 39.99 -1.66
CA ASN A 344 13.48 40.01 -0.49
C ASN A 344 13.06 38.58 -0.08
N VAL A 345 12.50 38.46 1.12
CA VAL A 345 12.05 37.19 1.70
C VAL A 345 10.53 37.25 1.92
N LEU A 346 9.85 36.17 1.59
CA LEU A 346 8.45 35.94 1.89
C LEU A 346 8.32 34.70 2.78
N VAL A 347 7.65 34.81 3.92
CA VAL A 347 7.42 33.69 4.84
C VAL A 347 5.95 33.31 4.90
N MET A 348 5.65 32.02 4.90
CA MET A 348 4.30 31.49 5.09
C MET A 348 4.34 30.14 5.82
N SER A 349 3.20 29.70 6.37
CA SER A 349 3.04 28.39 7.02
C SER A 349 1.84 27.62 6.45
N HIS A 350 1.22 26.75 7.26
CA HIS A 350 -0.07 26.14 6.97
C HIS A 350 -1.23 27.16 7.02
N ILE A 351 -2.40 26.78 6.50
CA ILE A 351 -3.55 27.66 6.22
C ILE A 351 -4.12 28.39 7.44
N GLN A 352 -4.04 27.77 8.61
CA GLN A 352 -4.52 28.32 9.87
C GLN A 352 -3.34 28.29 10.87
N PRO A 353 -2.43 29.28 10.83
CA PRO A 353 -1.19 29.26 11.61
C PRO A 353 -1.50 29.14 13.10
N ASP A 354 -0.78 28.25 13.77
CA ASP A 354 -0.83 28.13 15.22
C ASP A 354 0.30 28.93 15.90
N HIS A 355 0.56 28.61 17.16
CA HIS A 355 1.58 29.30 17.95
C HIS A 355 3.01 28.96 17.50
N ASP A 356 3.26 27.74 17.06
CA ASP A 356 4.57 27.32 16.57
C ASP A 356 4.85 27.95 15.21
N ALA A 357 3.90 27.89 14.28
CA ALA A 357 3.98 28.59 13.01
C ALA A 357 4.26 30.11 13.18
N LEU A 358 3.52 30.80 14.05
CA LEU A 358 3.76 32.24 14.31
C LEU A 358 5.15 32.48 14.92
N GLY A 359 5.57 31.66 15.89
CA GLY A 359 6.89 31.75 16.49
C GLY A 359 8.02 31.52 15.47
N ALA A 360 7.84 30.52 14.60
CA ALA A 360 8.77 30.19 13.53
C ALA A 360 8.92 31.35 12.55
N MET A 361 7.81 31.97 12.13
CA MET A 361 7.83 33.17 11.30
C MET A 361 8.61 34.32 11.95
N VAL A 362 8.41 34.56 13.25
CA VAL A 362 9.18 35.58 14.00
C VAL A 362 10.67 35.26 13.99
N GLY A 363 11.07 34.00 14.14
CA GLY A 363 12.46 33.59 14.04
C GLY A 363 13.08 33.90 12.66
N ILE A 364 12.35 33.63 11.57
CA ILE A 364 12.81 33.98 10.22
C ILE A 364 12.90 35.49 10.01
N ILE A 365 11.96 36.28 10.57
CA ILE A 365 12.05 37.76 10.58
C ILE A 365 13.40 38.19 11.17
N LYS A 366 13.81 37.64 12.32
CA LYS A 366 15.07 37.99 12.97
C LYS A 366 16.29 37.67 12.11
N LEU A 367 16.29 36.52 11.43
CA LEU A 367 17.38 36.14 10.51
C LEU A 367 17.45 37.06 9.28
N ALA A 368 16.31 37.49 8.73
CA ALA A 368 16.28 38.44 7.61
C ALA A 368 16.71 39.85 8.03
N GLU A 369 16.25 40.32 9.20
CA GLU A 369 16.66 41.61 9.78
C GLU A 369 18.17 41.65 10.05
N TYR A 370 18.74 40.55 10.56
CA TYR A 370 20.18 40.37 10.76
C TYR A 370 20.98 40.61 9.47
N LEU A 371 20.49 40.14 8.33
CA LEU A 371 21.10 40.35 7.02
C LEU A 371 20.68 41.66 6.34
N GLY A 372 19.84 42.47 6.98
CA GLY A 372 19.32 43.72 6.41
C GLY A 372 18.43 43.51 5.18
N LYS A 373 17.76 42.36 5.08
CA LYS A 373 16.86 42.01 3.96
C LYS A 373 15.42 42.42 4.25
N GLU A 374 14.70 42.87 3.21
CA GLU A 374 13.27 43.10 3.33
C GLU A 374 12.55 41.75 3.47
N ILE A 375 11.63 41.67 4.43
CA ILE A 375 10.84 40.47 4.71
C ILE A 375 9.36 40.81 4.82
N LYS A 376 8.53 39.93 4.27
CA LYS A 376 7.07 39.91 4.41
C LYS A 376 6.62 38.55 4.96
N VAL A 377 5.60 38.55 5.81
CA VAL A 377 4.99 37.35 6.38
C VAL A 377 3.52 37.32 6.00
N VAL A 378 3.07 36.22 5.40
CA VAL A 378 1.72 36.11 4.87
C VAL A 378 0.77 35.61 5.96
N ILE A 379 -0.15 36.47 6.37
CA ILE A 379 -1.23 36.15 7.31
C ILE A 379 -2.46 37.02 6.93
N ASP A 380 -3.60 36.41 6.57
CA ASP A 380 -4.88 37.13 6.44
C ASP A 380 -5.70 36.98 7.73
N GLY A 381 -6.26 38.08 8.21
CA GLY A 381 -7.02 38.12 9.48
C GLY A 381 -8.21 37.15 9.56
N ASP A 382 -8.80 36.76 8.42
CA ASP A 382 -9.96 35.87 8.39
C ASP A 382 -9.63 34.39 8.67
N ASN A 383 -8.34 34.00 8.60
CA ASN A 383 -7.89 32.61 8.72
C ASN A 383 -7.03 32.36 9.98
N ILE A 384 -7.09 33.23 10.99
CA ILE A 384 -6.31 33.10 12.23
C ILE A 384 -7.22 32.66 13.37
N ASP A 385 -6.73 31.72 14.19
CA ASP A 385 -7.40 31.41 15.45
C ASP A 385 -7.31 32.59 16.44
N VAL A 386 -8.35 32.77 17.26
CA VAL A 386 -8.45 33.88 18.24
C VAL A 386 -7.23 33.95 19.17
N ALA A 387 -6.65 32.80 19.54
CA ALA A 387 -5.46 32.77 20.39
C ALA A 387 -4.23 33.38 19.71
N VAL A 388 -4.02 33.04 18.43
CA VAL A 388 -2.90 33.54 17.61
C VAL A 388 -3.14 35.00 17.22
N GLU A 389 -4.36 35.40 16.90
CA GLU A 389 -4.73 36.79 16.60
C GLU A 389 -4.41 37.73 17.77
N LYS A 390 -4.71 37.30 19.00
CA LYS A 390 -4.40 38.07 20.22
C LYS A 390 -2.90 38.28 20.40
N LEU A 391 -2.10 37.26 20.09
CA LEU A 391 -0.64 37.33 20.17
C LEU A 391 -0.05 38.23 19.09
N LEU A 392 -0.52 38.08 17.85
CA LEU A 392 -0.14 38.92 16.72
C LEU A 392 -0.48 40.38 16.99
N SER A 393 -1.71 40.66 17.44
CA SER A 393 -2.15 42.02 17.79
C SER A 393 -1.21 42.66 18.81
N ARG A 394 -0.77 41.89 19.82
CA ARG A 394 0.15 42.39 20.82
C ARG A 394 1.54 42.71 20.25
N LEU A 395 2.03 41.90 19.32
CA LEU A 395 3.28 42.16 18.61
C LEU A 395 3.18 43.45 17.77
N LEU A 396 2.08 43.62 17.05
CA LEU A 396 1.81 44.80 16.21
C LEU A 396 1.65 46.09 17.02
N GLU A 397 1.09 46.02 18.23
CA GLU A 397 0.99 47.15 19.16
C GLU A 397 2.36 47.59 19.74
N GLU A 398 3.27 46.64 19.98
CA GLU A 398 4.56 46.92 20.59
C GLU A 398 5.63 47.37 19.57
N ASP A 399 5.54 46.91 18.33
CA ASP A 399 6.43 47.32 17.22
C ASP A 399 5.64 47.66 15.96
N GLU A 400 5.43 48.96 15.71
CA GLU A 400 4.68 49.46 14.56
C GLU A 400 5.26 48.96 13.21
N ARG A 401 6.55 48.64 13.13
CA ARG A 401 7.19 48.13 11.90
C ARG A 401 6.58 46.79 11.48
N MET A 402 6.11 46.00 12.43
CA MET A 402 5.51 44.69 12.17
C MET A 402 4.23 44.81 11.31
N ASN A 403 3.52 45.94 11.35
CA ASN A 403 2.36 46.18 10.48
C ASN A 403 2.71 46.20 8.98
N ASN A 404 3.96 46.49 8.62
CA ASN A 404 4.43 46.44 7.24
C ASN A 404 5.04 45.08 6.87
N ILE A 405 5.35 44.24 7.87
CA ILE A 405 5.94 42.91 7.67
C ILE A 405 4.82 41.89 7.51
N PHE A 406 3.84 41.88 8.41
CA PHE A 406 2.66 41.02 8.31
C PHE A 406 1.69 41.60 7.28
N VAL A 407 1.45 40.85 6.20
CA VAL A 407 0.70 41.33 5.03
C VAL A 407 -0.33 40.31 4.57
N SER A 408 -1.35 40.81 3.89
CA SER A 408 -2.36 39.96 3.27
C SER A 408 -1.78 39.19 2.08
N LYS A 409 -2.47 38.12 1.66
CA LYS A 409 -2.09 37.35 0.47
C LYS A 409 -1.95 38.24 -0.77
N ASP A 410 -2.85 39.21 -0.96
CA ASP A 410 -2.83 40.09 -2.13
C ASP A 410 -1.67 41.09 -2.10
N GLN A 411 -1.29 41.57 -0.91
CA GLN A 411 -0.10 42.39 -0.72
C GLN A 411 1.17 41.59 -0.94
N ALA A 412 1.22 40.35 -0.43
CA ALA A 412 2.32 39.42 -0.63
C ALA A 412 2.58 39.18 -2.13
N LYS A 413 1.53 38.91 -2.92
CA LYS A 413 1.64 38.75 -4.39
C LYS A 413 2.29 39.94 -5.07
N GLN A 414 2.01 41.16 -4.63
CA GLN A 414 2.58 42.37 -5.22
C GLN A 414 4.06 42.56 -4.89
N SER A 415 4.54 41.92 -3.82
CA SER A 415 5.94 41.97 -3.38
C SER A 415 6.83 40.88 -3.98
N ILE A 416 6.25 39.87 -4.66
CA ILE A 416 7.01 38.76 -5.24
C ILE A 416 7.69 39.19 -6.54
N THR A 417 9.00 38.98 -6.61
CA THR A 417 9.83 39.06 -7.82
C THR A 417 10.43 37.68 -8.13
N THR A 418 11.12 37.54 -9.26
CA THR A 418 11.82 36.29 -9.61
C THR A 418 12.94 35.93 -8.64
N ASP A 419 13.48 36.93 -7.92
CA ASP A 419 14.61 36.77 -6.98
C ASP A 419 14.15 36.71 -5.50
N THR A 420 12.84 36.70 -5.25
CA THR A 420 12.27 36.46 -3.90
C THR A 420 12.57 35.06 -3.40
N LEU A 421 12.93 34.93 -2.12
CA LEU A 421 13.00 33.65 -1.41
C LEU A 421 11.70 33.39 -0.66
N ILE A 422 11.05 32.26 -0.91
CA ILE A 422 9.87 31.82 -0.15
C ILE A 422 10.32 30.83 0.94
N VAL A 423 10.13 31.18 2.21
CA VAL A 423 10.40 30.30 3.35
C VAL A 423 9.08 29.75 3.88
N ILE A 424 8.90 28.44 3.79
CA ILE A 424 7.75 27.73 4.35
C ILE A 424 8.17 27.17 5.70
N VAL A 425 7.42 27.53 6.74
CA VAL A 425 7.65 27.05 8.10
C VAL A 425 6.47 26.19 8.56
N ASP A 426 6.76 25.17 9.37
CA ASP A 426 5.76 24.36 10.07
C ASP A 426 4.78 23.60 9.16
N THR A 427 5.17 23.38 7.92
CA THR A 427 4.48 22.47 7.01
C THR A 427 5.35 22.11 5.82
N ASN A 428 5.28 20.84 5.41
CA ASN A 428 5.87 20.34 4.18
C ASN A 428 4.81 19.89 3.14
N ASN A 429 3.52 19.94 3.51
CA ASN A 429 2.43 19.38 2.73
C ASN A 429 1.71 20.47 1.89
N PRO A 430 1.74 20.38 0.55
CA PRO A 430 1.15 21.38 -0.34
C PRO A 430 -0.38 21.51 -0.25
N ALA A 431 -1.09 20.55 0.35
CA ALA A 431 -2.54 20.59 0.52
C ALA A 431 -2.99 21.54 1.64
N ILE A 432 -2.12 21.79 2.62
CA ILE A 432 -2.45 22.59 3.80
C ILE A 432 -1.63 23.87 3.92
N ILE A 433 -0.77 24.18 2.94
CA ILE A 433 -0.05 25.46 2.90
C ILE A 433 -1.03 26.63 2.79
N TYR A 434 -0.60 27.78 3.30
CA TYR A 434 -1.38 29.00 3.27
C TYR A 434 -1.85 29.39 1.86
N SER A 435 -0.93 29.36 0.88
CA SER A 435 -1.32 29.59 -0.51
C SER A 435 -0.40 28.93 -1.52
N SER A 436 -0.91 27.91 -2.19
CA SER A 436 -0.26 27.27 -3.34
C SER A 436 -0.04 28.22 -4.51
N GLU A 437 -0.89 29.24 -4.66
CA GLU A 437 -0.75 30.25 -5.71
C GLU A 437 0.56 31.04 -5.61
N LEU A 438 1.05 31.29 -4.39
CA LEU A 438 2.33 31.98 -4.17
C LEU A 438 3.53 31.11 -4.61
N LEU A 439 3.36 29.78 -4.62
CA LEU A 439 4.37 28.81 -5.09
C LEU A 439 4.39 28.64 -6.62
N ASN A 440 3.43 29.18 -7.36
CA ASN A 440 3.40 29.06 -8.82
C ASN A 440 4.48 29.91 -9.52
N ASN A 441 5.16 30.77 -8.78
CA ASN A 441 6.29 31.54 -9.28
C ASN A 441 7.57 30.70 -9.24
N ASN A 442 8.49 30.91 -10.20
CA ASN A 442 9.81 30.27 -10.26
C ASN A 442 10.79 30.81 -9.19
N CYS A 443 10.27 31.16 -8.01
CA CYS A 443 11.05 31.65 -6.87
C CYS A 443 11.76 30.49 -6.17
N LYS A 444 12.88 30.83 -5.51
CA LYS A 444 13.58 29.91 -4.60
C LYS A 444 12.71 29.61 -3.38
N ARG A 445 12.81 28.40 -2.82
CA ARG A 445 12.00 27.90 -1.72
C ARG A 445 12.87 27.22 -0.67
N VAL A 446 12.55 27.49 0.59
CA VAL A 446 13.09 26.80 1.76
C VAL A 446 11.93 26.19 2.52
N ILE A 447 12.10 24.96 3.01
CA ILE A 447 11.13 24.30 3.89
C ILE A 447 11.81 24.02 5.22
N ILE A 448 11.23 24.48 6.32
CA ILE A 448 11.64 24.15 7.69
C ILE A 448 10.42 23.59 8.42
N ASP A 449 10.48 22.33 8.83
CA ASP A 449 9.34 21.66 9.44
C ASP A 449 9.80 20.53 10.38
N HIS A 450 9.00 20.22 11.39
CA HIS A 450 9.22 19.12 12.32
C HIS A 450 8.23 17.96 12.12
N HIS A 451 7.33 18.05 11.14
CA HIS A 451 6.44 16.96 10.78
C HIS A 451 7.15 15.93 9.88
N ARG A 452 6.72 14.67 9.97
CA ARG A 452 7.16 13.61 9.04
C ARG A 452 6.77 13.98 7.61
N ARG A 453 7.56 13.48 6.65
CA ARG A 453 7.24 13.66 5.22
C ARG A 453 6.01 12.84 4.86
N GLY A 454 5.02 13.51 4.28
CA GLY A 454 3.85 12.85 3.70
C GLY A 454 4.15 12.27 2.32
N LYS A 455 3.14 11.63 1.72
CA LYS A 455 3.20 11.13 0.32
C LYS A 455 3.38 12.26 -0.70
N ASP A 456 2.79 13.42 -0.41
CA ASP A 456 2.87 14.63 -1.22
C ASP A 456 3.73 15.67 -0.49
N MET A 457 4.76 16.19 -1.16
CA MET A 457 5.68 17.19 -0.61
C MET A 457 5.76 18.38 -1.56
N ILE A 458 5.98 19.58 -1.00
CA ILE A 458 6.25 20.77 -1.79
C ILE A 458 7.50 20.52 -2.65
N GLU A 459 7.33 20.57 -3.97
CA GLU A 459 8.42 20.33 -4.92
C GLU A 459 9.33 21.56 -5.08
N ARG A 460 10.57 21.31 -5.56
CA ARG A 460 11.55 22.32 -5.98
C ARG A 460 11.97 23.30 -4.88
N ALA A 461 12.33 22.78 -3.71
CA ALA A 461 12.99 23.57 -2.67
C ALA A 461 14.52 23.44 -2.74
N GLU A 462 15.21 24.57 -2.66
CA GLU A 462 16.67 24.70 -2.62
C GLU A 462 17.23 24.21 -1.28
N LEU A 463 16.44 24.31 -0.22
CA LEU A 463 16.79 23.82 1.12
C LEU A 463 15.56 23.17 1.77
N ILE A 464 15.74 21.95 2.25
CA ILE A 464 14.73 21.21 3.01
C ILE A 464 15.34 20.81 4.34
N TYR A 465 14.88 21.44 5.42
CA TYR A 465 15.25 21.10 6.79
C TYR A 465 14.05 20.52 7.52
N ILE A 466 13.95 19.18 7.50
CA ILE A 466 12.88 18.45 8.16
C ILE A 466 13.47 17.55 9.23
N GLU A 467 13.05 17.73 10.48
CA GLU A 467 13.52 16.97 11.64
C GLU A 467 12.31 16.46 12.44
N PRO A 468 11.80 15.24 12.15
CA PRO A 468 10.60 14.68 12.79
C PRO A 468 10.63 14.53 14.31
N TYR A 469 11.82 14.62 14.90
CA TYR A 469 12.07 14.45 16.33
C TYR A 469 12.21 15.76 17.10
N ALA A 470 12.29 16.89 16.39
CA ALA A 470 12.31 18.19 17.06
C ALA A 470 10.94 18.50 17.66
N SER A 471 10.93 19.24 18.76
CA SER A 471 9.67 19.51 19.45
C SER A 471 8.71 20.32 18.58
N SER A 472 9.27 21.27 17.83
CA SER A 472 8.52 22.29 17.10
C SER A 472 9.40 22.94 16.04
N SER A 473 8.82 23.61 15.06
CA SER A 473 9.55 24.39 14.05
C SER A 473 10.29 25.58 14.66
N VAL A 474 9.77 26.16 15.76
CA VAL A 474 10.51 27.16 16.55
C VAL A 474 11.83 26.58 17.09
N GLU A 475 11.83 25.35 17.62
CA GLU A 475 13.06 24.73 18.13
C GLU A 475 14.14 24.70 17.03
N LEU A 476 13.76 24.25 15.84
CA LEU A 476 14.65 24.18 14.68
C LEU A 476 15.22 25.55 14.31
N ILE A 477 14.37 26.57 14.23
CA ILE A 477 14.80 27.92 13.85
C ILE A 477 15.70 28.52 14.93
N VAL A 478 15.39 28.31 16.21
CA VAL A 478 16.25 28.75 17.32
C VAL A 478 17.62 28.08 17.25
N GLU A 479 17.68 26.78 16.93
CA GLU A 479 18.96 26.09 16.73
C GLU A 479 19.79 26.72 15.61
N LEU A 480 19.16 27.15 14.51
CA LEU A 480 19.84 27.88 13.43
C LEU A 480 20.31 29.27 13.89
N MET A 481 19.54 29.95 14.74
CA MET A 481 19.85 31.29 15.28
C MET A 481 21.01 31.29 16.29
N GLN A 482 21.18 30.22 17.06
CA GLN A 482 22.24 30.11 18.09
C GLN A 482 23.66 30.33 17.55
N PHE A 483 23.90 30.08 16.26
CA PHE A 483 25.21 30.33 15.64
C PHE A 483 25.56 31.82 15.48
N TYR A 484 24.58 32.71 15.69
CA TYR A 484 24.68 34.16 15.48
C TYR A 484 24.18 34.97 16.70
N GLU A 485 24.09 34.33 17.87
CA GLU A 485 23.51 34.88 19.12
C GLU A 485 23.97 36.32 19.43
N SER A 486 25.26 36.63 19.31
CA SER A 486 25.79 37.95 19.65
C SER A 486 25.32 39.10 18.74
N GLU A 487 24.69 38.79 17.61
CA GLU A 487 24.33 39.76 16.58
C GLU A 487 22.81 39.87 16.36
N LEU A 488 22.03 38.97 16.96
CA LEU A 488 20.56 38.98 16.85
C LEU A 488 19.94 39.94 17.87
N ASN A 489 19.01 40.76 17.39
CA ASN A 489 18.19 41.63 18.24
C ASN A 489 16.77 41.08 18.38
N ILE A 490 16.55 40.33 19.46
CA ILE A 490 15.26 39.72 19.78
C ILE A 490 14.67 40.43 21.01
N SER A 491 13.47 40.98 20.87
CA SER A 491 12.77 41.61 21.98
C SER A 491 12.19 40.55 22.94
N SER A 492 11.92 40.96 24.18
CA SER A 492 11.27 40.08 25.17
C SER A 492 9.92 39.54 24.68
N THR A 493 9.17 40.30 23.88
CA THR A 493 7.88 39.87 23.33
C THR A 493 8.04 38.87 22.20
N GLU A 494 8.99 39.09 21.28
CA GLU A 494 9.33 38.11 20.23
C GLU A 494 9.82 36.80 20.83
N ALA A 495 10.74 36.87 21.81
CA ALA A 495 11.22 35.69 22.52
C ALA A 495 10.08 34.98 23.28
N THR A 496 9.14 35.73 23.85
CA THR A 496 7.95 35.16 24.50
C THR A 496 7.07 34.44 23.50
N LEU A 497 6.82 35.01 22.31
CA LEU A 497 5.99 34.40 21.26
C LEU A 497 6.60 33.09 20.75
N MET A 498 7.90 33.12 20.43
CA MET A 498 8.63 31.91 20.05
C MET A 498 8.55 30.84 21.16
N TYR A 499 8.71 31.24 22.43
CA TYR A 499 8.63 30.31 23.56
C TYR A 499 7.23 29.67 23.68
N ILE A 500 6.16 30.40 23.35
CA ILE A 500 4.80 29.84 23.35
C ILE A 500 4.67 28.73 22.32
N GLY A 501 5.27 28.87 21.13
CA GLY A 501 5.28 27.83 20.11
C GLY A 501 5.82 26.50 20.65
N ILE A 502 7.00 26.53 21.28
CA ILE A 502 7.59 25.36 21.94
C ILE A 502 6.65 24.80 23.01
N VAL A 503 6.08 25.65 23.87
CA VAL A 503 5.20 25.21 24.96
C VAL A 503 3.92 24.56 24.45
N VAL A 504 3.33 25.04 23.36
CA VAL A 504 2.10 24.49 22.81
C VAL A 504 2.36 23.11 22.20
N ASP A 505 3.36 22.97 21.35
CA ASP A 505 3.66 21.71 20.66
C ASP A 505 4.15 20.60 21.57
N THR A 506 4.85 20.98 22.63
CA THR A 506 5.33 20.05 23.66
C THR A 506 4.30 19.77 24.74
N ASN A 507 3.15 20.44 24.74
CA ASN A 507 2.22 20.47 25.87
C ASN A 507 2.96 20.75 27.20
N ASN A 508 3.63 21.90 27.27
CA ASN A 508 4.42 22.36 28.40
C ASN A 508 5.54 21.38 28.78
N PHE A 509 6.35 20.99 27.78
CA PHE A 509 7.52 20.11 27.90
C PHE A 509 7.19 18.65 28.27
N SER A 510 5.94 18.23 28.06
CA SER A 510 5.48 16.87 28.42
C SER A 510 5.64 15.87 27.26
N TYR A 511 5.58 16.35 26.01
CA TYR A 511 5.64 15.54 24.80
C TYR A 511 6.75 16.02 23.86
N ARG A 512 7.34 15.09 23.09
CA ARG A 512 8.35 15.38 22.04
C ARG A 512 9.42 16.38 22.51
N THR A 513 9.83 16.28 23.77
CA THR A 513 10.74 17.22 24.41
C THR A 513 12.09 16.58 24.60
N GLY A 514 13.07 17.08 23.86
CA GLY A 514 14.45 16.60 23.91
C GLY A 514 15.40 17.59 24.57
N SER A 515 16.68 17.25 24.56
CA SER A 515 17.72 18.17 25.07
C SER A 515 17.80 19.45 24.24
N ARG A 516 17.58 19.35 22.91
CA ARG A 516 17.59 20.50 21.99
C ARG A 516 16.42 21.45 22.27
N THR A 517 15.26 20.89 22.65
CA THR A 517 14.10 21.67 23.10
C THR A 517 14.43 22.55 24.30
N PHE A 518 15.13 22.00 25.30
CA PHE A 518 15.56 22.79 26.47
C PHE A 518 16.65 23.80 26.13
N ASP A 519 17.59 23.47 25.22
CA ASP A 519 18.58 24.42 24.72
C ASP A 519 17.90 25.61 24.02
N ALA A 520 16.89 25.35 23.18
CA ALA A 520 16.11 26.38 22.52
C ALA A 520 15.29 27.23 23.52
N ALA A 521 14.62 26.60 24.48
CA ALA A 521 13.89 27.29 25.54
C ALA A 521 14.83 28.16 26.40
N SER A 522 16.03 27.67 26.71
CA SER A 522 17.06 28.40 27.43
C SER A 522 17.52 29.63 26.64
N PHE A 523 17.79 29.47 25.35
CA PHE A 523 18.15 30.57 24.45
C PHE A 523 17.07 31.67 24.46
N LEU A 524 15.80 31.32 24.24
CA LEU A 524 14.71 32.29 24.26
C LEU A 524 14.56 32.96 25.64
N ARG A 525 14.84 32.23 26.71
CA ARG A 525 14.83 32.79 28.07
C ARG A 525 15.94 33.81 28.30
N LEU A 526 17.12 33.65 27.67
CA LEU A 526 18.21 34.65 27.70
C LEU A 526 17.77 35.98 27.05
N TYR A 527 16.95 35.93 25.99
CA TYR A 527 16.34 37.11 25.37
C TYR A 527 15.08 37.62 26.09
N GLY A 528 14.80 37.10 27.29
CA GLY A 528 13.75 37.64 28.16
C GLY A 528 12.35 37.10 27.87
N ALA A 529 12.21 35.92 27.27
CA ALA A 529 10.91 35.24 27.16
C ALA A 529 10.21 35.16 28.52
N ASN A 530 9.00 35.68 28.65
CA ASN A 530 8.32 35.85 29.93
C ASN A 530 7.29 34.75 30.20
N LEU A 531 7.65 33.79 31.06
CA LEU A 531 6.82 32.64 31.43
C LEU A 531 5.46 33.02 32.05
N THR A 532 5.37 34.16 32.74
CA THR A 532 4.09 34.65 33.26
C THR A 532 3.17 35.11 32.13
N LYS A 533 3.72 35.78 31.11
CA LYS A 533 2.98 36.14 29.89
C LYS A 533 2.58 34.89 29.11
N VAL A 534 3.46 33.90 28.95
CA VAL A 534 3.14 32.60 28.33
C VAL A 534 1.88 32.01 28.95
N LYS A 535 1.85 31.85 30.28
CA LYS A 535 0.67 31.35 31.01
C LYS A 535 -0.57 32.23 30.88
N MET A 536 -0.39 33.54 30.71
CA MET A 536 -1.50 34.48 30.53
C MET A 536 -2.13 34.37 29.14
N TYR A 537 -1.32 34.13 28.11
CA TYR A 537 -1.79 33.99 26.74
C TYR A 537 -2.44 32.64 26.49
N LEU A 538 -1.95 31.57 27.12
CA LEU A 538 -2.49 30.22 27.02
C LEU A 538 -3.67 29.91 27.97
N ARG A 539 -4.33 30.94 28.52
CA ARG A 539 -5.51 30.72 29.36
C ARG A 539 -6.68 30.24 28.53
N GLU A 540 -7.39 29.25 29.04
CA GLU A 540 -8.62 28.75 28.46
C GLU A 540 -9.80 29.69 28.74
N ASP A 541 -10.82 29.63 27.88
CA ASP A 541 -12.10 30.26 28.14
C ASP A 541 -12.80 29.64 29.36
N TYR A 542 -13.55 30.45 30.09
CA TYR A 542 -14.24 30.00 31.30
C TYR A 542 -15.27 28.91 31.02
N ASN A 543 -16.03 29.02 29.92
CA ASN A 543 -17.07 28.03 29.60
C ASN A 543 -16.44 26.71 29.16
N ASP A 544 -15.39 26.77 28.34
CA ASP A 544 -14.63 25.58 27.95
C ASP A 544 -14.06 24.87 29.18
N TYR A 545 -13.44 25.62 30.08
CA TYR A 545 -12.91 25.08 31.33
C TYR A 545 -13.99 24.41 32.18
N MET A 546 -15.18 25.03 32.29
CA MET A 546 -16.28 24.49 33.06
C MET A 546 -16.87 23.23 32.43
N THR A 547 -17.03 23.21 31.10
CA THR A 547 -17.47 22.02 30.35
C THR A 547 -16.50 20.86 30.53
N GLN A 548 -15.20 21.11 30.36
CA GLN A 548 -14.16 20.11 30.57
C GLN A 548 -14.16 19.58 32.00
N SER A 549 -14.32 20.46 33.00
CA SER A 549 -14.37 20.06 34.42
C SER A 549 -15.58 19.19 34.74
N ARG A 550 -16.75 19.48 34.15
CA ARG A 550 -17.95 18.67 34.31
C ARG A 550 -17.78 17.29 33.69
N LEU A 551 -17.30 17.21 32.46
CA LEU A 551 -17.10 15.93 31.78
C LEU A 551 -16.02 15.08 32.49
N LEU A 552 -14.97 15.71 33.02
CA LEU A 552 -13.96 15.02 33.82
C LEU A 552 -14.53 14.46 35.12
N SER A 553 -15.57 15.08 35.69
CA SER A 553 -16.24 14.56 36.89
C SER A 553 -17.10 13.32 36.62
N ASP A 554 -17.44 13.06 35.36
CA ASP A 554 -18.16 11.88 34.90
C ASP A 554 -17.21 10.74 34.46
N ALA A 555 -15.89 10.89 34.68
CA ALA A 555 -14.91 9.89 34.26
C ALA A 555 -15.05 8.56 35.03
N GLU A 556 -14.92 7.47 34.29
CA GLU A 556 -14.87 6.11 34.80
C GLU A 556 -13.43 5.58 34.75
N VAL A 557 -13.00 4.84 35.79
CA VAL A 557 -11.74 4.08 35.74
C VAL A 557 -12.06 2.61 35.48
N TYR A 558 -11.85 2.18 34.24
CA TYR A 558 -12.09 0.83 33.76
C TYR A 558 -10.87 -0.06 33.99
N LEU A 559 -11.10 -1.32 34.38
CA LEU A 559 -10.07 -2.32 34.74
C LEU A 559 -8.98 -1.82 35.72
N ARG A 560 -9.26 -0.75 36.46
CA ARG A 560 -8.31 -0.04 37.36
C ARG A 560 -7.04 0.49 36.68
N ARG A 561 -7.07 0.64 35.35
CA ARG A 561 -5.91 1.05 34.54
C ARG A 561 -6.27 2.05 33.44
N PHE A 562 -7.52 2.06 32.96
CA PHE A 562 -7.94 2.88 31.83
C PHE A 562 -8.94 3.94 32.26
N GLY A 563 -8.67 5.21 31.96
CA GLY A 563 -9.61 6.31 32.17
C GLY A 563 -10.54 6.43 30.99
N LEU A 564 -11.86 6.41 31.21
CA LEU A 564 -12.87 6.54 30.16
C LEU A 564 -13.78 7.74 30.45
N ILE A 565 -14.04 8.55 29.42
CA ILE A 565 -15.14 9.52 29.43
C ILE A 565 -15.96 9.33 28.16
N VAL A 566 -17.28 9.24 28.32
CA VAL A 566 -18.23 9.08 27.21
C VAL A 566 -19.27 10.18 27.30
N THR A 567 -19.52 10.86 26.19
CA THR A 567 -20.53 11.93 26.14
C THR A 567 -21.26 11.99 24.80
N ASP A 568 -22.55 12.28 24.86
CA ASP A 568 -23.37 12.59 23.67
C ASP A 568 -23.24 14.05 23.22
N GLU A 569 -22.47 14.86 23.94
CA GLU A 569 -22.29 16.27 23.59
C GLU A 569 -21.41 16.44 22.36
N ILE A 570 -21.79 17.39 21.51
CA ILE A 570 -20.98 17.79 20.36
C ILE A 570 -19.82 18.64 20.86
N LEU A 571 -18.61 18.10 20.76
CA LEU A 571 -17.37 18.71 21.20
C LEU A 571 -16.41 18.88 20.02
N SER A 572 -15.57 19.90 20.10
CA SER A 572 -14.47 20.03 19.14
C SER A 572 -13.43 18.92 19.36
N ARG A 573 -12.67 18.57 18.32
CA ARG A 573 -11.54 17.62 18.45
C ARG A 573 -10.53 18.10 19.50
N VAL A 574 -10.30 19.41 19.58
CA VAL A 574 -9.42 20.03 20.58
C VAL A 574 -9.95 19.80 21.99
N SER A 575 -11.27 19.92 22.19
CA SER A 575 -11.92 19.67 23.48
C SER A 575 -11.79 18.20 23.91
N LEU A 576 -11.94 17.24 22.98
CA LEU A 576 -11.73 15.81 23.28
C LEU A 576 -10.27 15.51 23.66
N ALA A 577 -9.32 16.07 22.91
CA ALA A 577 -7.89 15.93 23.17
C ALA A 577 -7.50 16.48 24.55
N LYS A 578 -7.90 17.72 24.87
CA LYS A 578 -7.65 18.33 26.19
C LYS A 578 -8.22 17.48 27.33
N LEU A 579 -9.40 16.90 27.13
CA LEU A 579 -10.04 16.08 28.15
C LEU A 579 -9.26 14.77 28.37
N SER A 580 -8.80 14.15 27.28
CA SER A 580 -7.95 12.94 27.35
C SER A 580 -6.61 13.22 28.06
N ASP A 581 -5.96 14.35 27.78
CA ASP A 581 -4.72 14.75 28.45
C ASP A 581 -4.96 14.98 29.95
N ARG A 582 -6.08 15.62 30.34
CA ARG A 582 -6.43 15.82 31.77
C ARG A 582 -6.74 14.51 32.48
N LEU A 583 -7.46 13.61 31.82
CA LEU A 583 -7.81 12.31 32.36
C LEU A 583 -6.56 11.47 32.61
N LEU A 584 -5.59 11.49 31.69
CA LEU A 584 -4.32 10.77 31.83
C LEU A 584 -3.49 11.24 33.04
N MET A 585 -3.66 12.49 33.49
CA MET A 585 -2.94 13.04 34.65
C MET A 585 -3.47 12.54 36.00
N ILE A 586 -4.57 11.77 36.02
CA ILE A 586 -5.08 11.15 37.25
C ILE A 586 -4.23 9.92 37.58
N ASP A 587 -3.85 9.80 38.85
CA ASP A 587 -3.01 8.69 39.34
C ASP A 587 -3.64 7.31 39.06
N ASN A 588 -2.81 6.33 38.69
CA ASN A 588 -3.19 4.97 38.30
C ASN A 588 -4.03 4.87 37.00
N ILE A 589 -3.82 5.78 36.04
CA ILE A 589 -4.36 5.69 34.68
C ILE A 589 -3.20 5.53 33.69
N ASP A 590 -3.08 4.34 33.11
CA ASP A 590 -2.03 3.99 32.13
C ASP A 590 -2.35 4.56 30.74
N ALA A 591 -3.65 4.62 30.40
CA ALA A 591 -4.16 5.25 29.19
C ALA A 591 -5.54 5.87 29.42
N SER A 592 -5.81 6.98 28.74
CA SER A 592 -7.10 7.66 28.76
C SER A 592 -7.77 7.59 27.39
N PHE A 593 -9.09 7.43 27.40
CA PHE A 593 -9.94 7.42 26.20
C PHE A 593 -11.15 8.32 26.43
N VAL A 594 -11.40 9.20 25.47
CA VAL A 594 -12.55 10.09 25.48
C VAL A 594 -13.35 9.91 24.20
N ILE A 595 -14.63 9.56 24.34
CA ILE A 595 -15.59 9.39 23.26
C ILE A 595 -16.60 10.53 23.31
N GLY A 596 -16.78 11.24 22.19
CA GLY A 596 -17.78 12.29 22.08
C GLY A 596 -18.21 12.56 20.64
N LYS A 597 -19.34 13.24 20.44
CA LYS A 597 -19.80 13.61 19.10
C LYS A 597 -18.96 14.75 18.53
N LEU A 598 -18.56 14.64 17.27
CA LEU A 598 -17.95 15.75 16.50
C LEU A 598 -19.00 16.49 15.65
N SER A 599 -20.06 15.77 15.27
CA SER A 599 -21.27 16.28 14.62
C SER A 599 -22.43 15.32 14.95
N GLU A 600 -23.62 15.56 14.40
CA GLU A 600 -24.79 14.69 14.64
C GLU A 600 -24.54 13.21 14.27
N ASP A 601 -23.75 12.95 13.22
CA ASP A 601 -23.53 11.61 12.65
C ASP A 601 -22.10 11.06 12.86
N VAL A 602 -21.18 11.84 13.42
CA VAL A 602 -19.77 11.46 13.55
C VAL A 602 -19.34 11.47 15.01
N VAL A 603 -18.82 10.33 15.47
CA VAL A 603 -18.22 10.17 16.80
C VAL A 603 -16.70 10.24 16.68
N GLY A 604 -16.09 11.00 17.58
CA GLY A 604 -14.65 11.05 17.77
C GLY A 604 -14.23 10.27 19.01
N ILE A 605 -13.19 9.46 18.87
CA ILE A 605 -12.48 8.84 19.99
C ILE A 605 -11.05 9.37 20.02
N THR A 606 -10.61 9.85 21.19
CA THR A 606 -9.24 10.32 21.39
C THR A 606 -8.58 9.53 22.53
N ALA A 607 -7.36 9.06 22.29
CA ALA A 607 -6.62 8.24 23.24
C ALA A 607 -5.24 8.83 23.55
N ARG A 608 -4.82 8.73 24.82
CA ARG A 608 -3.49 9.14 25.31
C ARG A 608 -2.90 8.09 26.25
N SER A 609 -1.58 7.96 26.30
CA SER A 609 -0.86 7.13 27.28
C SER A 609 0.52 7.70 27.61
N PHE A 610 1.15 7.24 28.69
CA PHE A 610 2.54 7.62 29.03
C PHE A 610 3.61 6.69 28.47
N GLY A 611 3.25 5.58 27.82
CA GLY A 611 4.25 4.58 27.43
C GLY A 611 3.72 3.17 27.37
N ASP A 612 3.12 2.75 28.47
CA ASP A 612 2.84 1.35 28.74
C ASP A 612 1.75 0.74 27.82
N VAL A 613 0.89 1.61 27.27
CA VAL A 613 -0.20 1.23 26.38
C VAL A 613 -0.01 1.88 25.03
N ASN A 614 0.13 1.06 23.98
CA ASN A 614 0.23 1.55 22.62
C ASN A 614 -1.16 1.97 22.09
N VAL A 615 -1.52 3.23 22.28
CA VAL A 615 -2.84 3.74 21.88
C VAL A 615 -2.99 3.88 20.36
N GLN A 616 -1.88 3.93 19.60
CA GLN A 616 -1.92 3.92 18.14
C GLN A 616 -2.57 2.65 17.61
N VAL A 617 -2.09 1.48 18.06
CA VAL A 617 -2.61 0.18 17.60
C VAL A 617 -4.09 0.01 17.94
N LEU A 618 -4.52 0.58 19.07
CA LEU A 618 -5.93 0.57 19.47
C LEU A 618 -6.80 1.42 18.55
N MET A 619 -6.35 2.64 18.22
CA MET A 619 -7.11 3.53 17.32
C MET A 619 -7.09 3.04 15.87
N GLU A 620 -6.06 2.29 15.44
CA GLU A 620 -6.03 1.65 14.12
C GLU A 620 -7.16 0.62 13.94
N LYS A 621 -7.59 -0.07 15.01
CA LYS A 621 -8.78 -0.95 14.97
C LYS A 621 -10.08 -0.20 14.69
N PHE A 622 -10.12 1.11 14.93
CA PHE A 622 -11.23 2.01 14.62
C PHE A 622 -11.04 2.78 13.30
N ASN A 623 -10.16 2.32 12.41
CA ASN A 623 -9.74 3.04 11.20
C ASN A 623 -9.18 4.45 11.49
N GLY A 624 -8.68 4.67 12.70
CA GLY A 624 -7.96 5.87 13.10
C GLY A 624 -6.46 5.72 12.93
N GLY A 625 -5.72 6.50 13.71
CA GLY A 625 -4.26 6.43 13.75
C GLY A 625 -3.66 7.49 14.67
N GLY A 626 -2.34 7.57 14.67
CA GLY A 626 -1.60 8.54 15.47
C GLY A 626 -0.18 8.06 15.78
N HIS A 627 0.25 8.34 17.00
CA HIS A 627 1.54 7.94 17.55
C HIS A 627 1.34 7.04 18.78
N LEU A 628 2.41 6.36 19.21
CA LEU A 628 2.44 5.42 20.34
C LEU A 628 1.66 5.91 21.57
N HIS A 629 1.78 7.20 21.91
CA HIS A 629 1.21 7.84 23.11
C HIS A 629 0.00 8.74 22.85
N SER A 630 -0.36 8.96 21.58
CA SER A 630 -1.42 9.90 21.21
C SER A 630 -2.02 9.52 19.88
N ALA A 631 -3.26 9.06 19.90
CA ALA A 631 -3.97 8.65 18.70
C ALA A 631 -5.46 9.06 18.76
N ALA A 632 -6.12 9.03 17.62
CA ALA A 632 -7.55 9.32 17.52
C ALA A 632 -8.19 8.60 16.33
N ALA A 633 -9.49 8.39 16.39
CA ALA A 633 -10.30 7.89 15.28
C ALA A 633 -11.61 8.68 15.15
N GLN A 634 -12.19 8.63 13.94
CA GLN A 634 -13.50 9.20 13.63
C GLN A 634 -14.35 8.12 12.99
N ILE A 635 -15.53 7.90 13.55
CA ILE A 635 -16.34 6.74 13.23
C ILE A 635 -17.78 7.20 13.01
N GLU A 636 -18.39 6.71 11.94
CA GLU A 636 -19.80 6.90 11.62
C GLU A 636 -20.65 5.84 12.35
N MET A 637 -20.79 5.98 13.67
CA MET A 637 -21.59 5.09 14.52
C MET A 637 -22.17 5.83 15.73
N GLN A 638 -23.04 5.16 16.50
CA GLN A 638 -23.56 5.75 17.74
C GLN A 638 -22.51 5.72 18.86
N VAL A 639 -22.60 6.67 19.80
CA VAL A 639 -21.65 6.79 20.94
C VAL A 639 -21.61 5.50 21.76
N ASP A 640 -22.78 4.90 22.05
CA ASP A 640 -22.89 3.65 22.81
C ASP A 640 -22.22 2.46 22.09
N GLU A 641 -22.37 2.37 20.76
CA GLU A 641 -21.74 1.31 19.96
C GLU A 641 -20.22 1.45 19.95
N CYS A 642 -19.71 2.69 19.87
CA CYS A 642 -18.29 2.99 19.96
C CYS A 642 -17.73 2.64 21.34
N TYR A 643 -18.49 2.93 22.41
CA TYR A 643 -18.10 2.61 23.77
C TYR A 643 -17.98 1.11 24.01
N GLU A 644 -18.97 0.31 23.61
CA GLU A 644 -18.92 -1.15 23.77
C GLU A 644 -17.77 -1.77 22.95
N ALA A 645 -17.55 -1.30 21.71
CA ALA A 645 -16.42 -1.76 20.90
C ALA A 645 -15.06 -1.42 21.53
N LEU A 646 -14.93 -0.26 22.20
CA LEU A 646 -13.72 0.10 22.94
C LEU A 646 -13.56 -0.81 24.16
N ARG A 647 -14.64 -1.11 24.89
CA ARG A 647 -14.56 -1.99 26.06
C ARG A 647 -14.11 -3.40 25.71
N ASP A 648 -14.69 -3.98 24.66
CA ASP A 648 -14.27 -5.30 24.16
C ASP A 648 -12.77 -5.32 23.85
N LEU A 649 -12.26 -4.25 23.23
CA LEU A 649 -10.85 -4.08 22.93
C LEU A 649 -9.97 -3.96 24.19
N LEU A 650 -10.43 -3.24 25.20
CA LEU A 650 -9.70 -3.09 26.46
C LEU A 650 -9.72 -4.37 27.30
N ASP A 651 -10.79 -5.16 27.24
CA ASP A 651 -10.88 -6.46 27.90
C ASP A 651 -9.87 -7.45 27.30
N GLU A 652 -9.70 -7.48 25.97
CA GLU A 652 -8.65 -8.28 25.29
C GLU A 652 -7.23 -7.95 25.81
N LEU A 653 -6.97 -6.68 26.15
CA LEU A 653 -5.68 -6.24 26.70
C LEU A 653 -5.53 -6.58 28.19
N GLY A 654 -6.63 -6.51 28.94
CA GLY A 654 -6.64 -6.77 30.38
C GLY A 654 -6.50 -8.26 30.75
N GLU A 655 -6.84 -9.17 29.84
CA GLU A 655 -6.64 -10.62 30.04
C GLU A 655 -5.20 -11.10 29.72
N GLY A 656 -4.34 -10.20 29.24
CA GLY A 656 -3.00 -10.52 28.72
C GLY A 656 -1.81 -10.36 29.69
N ASP A 657 -2.04 -10.09 30.99
CA ASP A 657 -0.97 -9.95 32.00
C ASP A 657 -0.46 -11.30 32.58
#